data_AF-A0A7X1AZ16-F1
#
_entry.id   AF-A0A7X1AZ16-F1
#
_cell.length_a   1.000
_cell.length_b   1.000
_cell.length_c   1.000
_cell.angle_alpha   90.00
_cell.angle_beta   90.00
_cell.angle_gamma   90.00
#
_symmetry.space_group_name_H-M   'P 1'
#
loop_
_entity.id
_entity.type
_entity.pdbx_description
1 polymer ?
#
loop_
_entity_poly.entity_id
_entity_poly.type
_entity_poly.pdbx_seq_one_letter_code
_entity_poly.pdbx_strand_id
1 'polypeptide(L)'
;MKSIEMQILQPGWILFGLSLLSGLSANGERITRYGWDYDRADFRESEEEIALHRSEDKRIPLTGWADYAFEVPEAGWYELWFAGAPPEWNRDVFIDGETVSRLGFSSQEEDVDEASNQDRPFFKELNVYLTEGEHTLRYQRYSFPGYIPFVWELRPAEGRPESSVRMVVDGSRIAHPGDSIPVTLIGGNAFRETRYELWLEDQMTDGKIALGEMAFPVSDRPLRKEFLIELPEKVGLYHVLASVDGEMLRPSDLKGGYLMAAEDLGDPELPSSTKFAFAGLFSNAAVLQRGKELPIWGWSQPRENVRVTLAETTIETEADENGLWQVIFPPMEAGGPFDLEAESGGETIRSTGILVGEVWLLSGQSNMGGPILQSTGGTEVAREADYPEVRLGSVFGTEVDSGEKRIRVSWQDADSGGDPQMMKNWLAIHLAFGIRIHEELGIPVGLVRANRGGTYISTWSSMDLHRSLPSYEEFLEGHESMEQENVLEIIHLGKTAGKIRKWKARVEKAEEEGKPPPKEPKITVKMKRNNEPALHWDGLIEPMIPFAMRGVLWYQGESDSAMANAYRERFPAMIESWREAWGESEWPFYFVQVAYGKGALYEGEPGDFQGAEIKEMQRRTLSVPNTAMVVTDDLMTPEDGVHYHDKLPVGYRLALAALANAYGMDIEYSGPLYREMMIEDGQIRLYFDHSEGLQAKDGDLGGFAMAGADRQWVWANARVDGETVVVSHPDVLEPKAVRYSWAERPSGGNLVNQEGLPAAVFRTDDWPMVTEGVDWVQKH
;
A
#
# COMPACT_ATOMS: atom_id res chain seq x y z
N MET A 1 -44.71 -5.44 -7.89
CA MET A 1 -45.95 -4.94 -7.24
C MET A 1 -46.61 -5.97 -6.31
N LYS A 2 -46.17 -5.98 -5.05
CA LYS A 2 -46.99 -6.01 -3.82
C LYS A 2 -46.20 -5.22 -2.76
N SER A 3 -46.85 -4.73 -1.73
CA SER A 3 -46.58 -3.51 -0.96
C SER A 3 -45.62 -3.65 0.24
N ILE A 4 -44.69 -2.71 0.38
CA ILE A 4 -43.98 -2.39 1.64
C ILE A 4 -45.01 -1.84 2.64
N GLU A 5 -44.99 -2.28 3.90
CA GLU A 5 -45.76 -1.64 4.98
C GLU A 5 -45.15 -0.27 5.28
N MET A 6 -45.67 0.74 4.58
CA MET A 6 -45.43 2.16 4.80
C MET A 6 -46.05 2.56 6.15
N GLN A 7 -45.24 2.74 7.19
CA GLN A 7 -45.71 3.44 8.39
C GLN A 7 -45.59 4.95 8.17
N ILE A 8 -46.69 5.56 7.74
CA ILE A 8 -46.87 7.02 7.77
C ILE A 8 -46.93 7.42 9.25
N LEU A 9 -45.81 7.87 9.83
CA LEU A 9 -45.79 8.37 11.20
C LEU A 9 -46.44 9.77 11.30
N GLN A 10 -46.40 10.56 10.20
CA GLN A 10 -47.12 11.83 9.98
C GLN A 10 -47.30 12.08 8.46
N PRO A 11 -48.25 12.93 8.01
CA PRO A 11 -48.38 13.27 6.58
C PRO A 11 -47.04 13.77 6.03
N GLY A 12 -46.52 13.10 4.99
CA GLY A 12 -45.23 13.40 4.35
C GLY A 12 -44.04 12.59 4.84
N TRP A 13 -44.05 11.97 6.01
CA TRP A 13 -42.86 11.25 6.51
C TRP A 13 -42.86 9.79 6.04
N ILE A 14 -41.82 9.37 5.29
CA ILE A 14 -41.66 7.99 4.83
C ILE A 14 -40.55 7.32 5.66
N LEU A 15 -40.97 6.48 6.62
CA LEU A 15 -40.07 5.59 7.35
C LEU A 15 -39.92 4.28 6.55
N PHE A 16 -38.72 3.99 6.06
CA PHE A 16 -38.39 2.69 5.51
C PHE A 16 -37.81 1.80 6.61
N GLY A 17 -38.70 1.15 7.36
CA GLY A 17 -38.35 -0.06 8.10
C GLY A 17 -38.45 -1.26 7.15
N LEU A 18 -37.44 -2.15 7.15
CA LEU A 18 -37.42 -3.39 6.36
C LEU A 18 -38.77 -4.14 6.44
N SER A 19 -39.58 -4.00 5.38
CA SER A 19 -40.52 -5.02 4.93
C SER A 19 -40.18 -5.32 3.45
N LEU A 20 -39.82 -6.57 3.22
CA LEU A 20 -39.23 -7.14 2.01
C LEU A 20 -40.18 -7.11 0.81
N LEU A 21 -39.65 -7.07 -0.42
CA LEU A 21 -40.32 -7.58 -1.63
C LEU A 21 -39.40 -7.63 -2.88
N SER A 22 -38.76 -8.80 -3.03
CA SER A 22 -38.62 -9.63 -4.25
C SER A 22 -38.62 -8.97 -5.65
N GLY A 23 -37.51 -9.16 -6.38
CA GLY A 23 -37.54 -9.23 -7.84
C GLY A 23 -36.18 -9.08 -8.51
N LEU A 24 -35.45 -10.18 -8.76
CA LEU A 24 -34.31 -10.20 -9.67
C LEU A 24 -34.32 -11.45 -10.54
N SER A 25 -34.12 -11.26 -11.84
CA SER A 25 -33.90 -12.33 -12.80
C SER A 25 -32.55 -13.00 -12.54
N ALA A 26 -32.59 -14.31 -12.33
CA ALA A 26 -31.41 -15.15 -12.20
C ALA A 26 -30.76 -15.40 -13.57
N ASN A 27 -29.56 -14.85 -13.77
CA ASN A 27 -28.54 -15.50 -14.58
C ASN A 27 -27.35 -15.70 -13.65
N GLY A 28 -27.32 -16.89 -13.04
CA GLY A 28 -26.29 -17.29 -12.08
C GLY A 28 -24.99 -17.64 -12.80
N GLU A 29 -24.02 -16.75 -12.72
CA GLU A 29 -22.61 -17.12 -12.78
C GLU A 29 -22.11 -17.26 -11.34
N ARG A 30 -21.63 -18.46 -11.00
CA ARG A 30 -20.91 -18.71 -9.74
C ARG A 30 -19.59 -17.95 -9.79
N ILE A 31 -19.32 -17.15 -8.78
CA ILE A 31 -18.04 -16.46 -8.63
C ILE A 31 -17.40 -17.02 -7.37
N THR A 32 -16.30 -17.74 -7.53
CA THR A 32 -15.50 -18.21 -6.41
C THR A 32 -14.62 -17.04 -5.96
N ARG A 33 -14.75 -16.61 -4.70
CA ARG A 33 -13.86 -15.61 -4.09
C ARG A 33 -13.47 -16.10 -2.71
N TYR A 34 -12.24 -15.86 -2.28
CA TYR A 34 -11.77 -16.24 -0.94
C TYR A 34 -11.97 -17.71 -0.52
N GLY A 35 -12.02 -18.66 -1.45
CA GLY A 35 -12.18 -20.09 -1.14
C GLY A 35 -13.61 -20.54 -0.78
N TRP A 36 -14.60 -19.67 -0.94
CA TRP A 36 -16.02 -20.00 -0.78
C TRP A 36 -16.72 -19.90 -2.14
N ASP A 37 -17.57 -20.89 -2.43
CA ASP A 37 -18.48 -20.83 -3.56
C ASP A 37 -19.59 -19.85 -3.21
N TYR A 38 -19.43 -18.59 -3.63
CA TYR A 38 -20.48 -17.61 -3.54
C TYR A 38 -21.36 -17.73 -4.77
N ASP A 39 -22.67 -17.83 -4.55
CA ASP A 39 -23.57 -17.34 -5.58
C ASP A 39 -23.30 -15.83 -5.72
N ARG A 40 -23.37 -15.26 -6.92
CA ARG A 40 -23.40 -13.79 -7.06
C ARG A 40 -24.59 -13.20 -6.28
N ALA A 41 -25.54 -14.05 -5.91
CA ALA A 41 -26.61 -13.79 -4.95
C ALA A 41 -26.19 -13.74 -3.47
N ASP A 42 -24.96 -14.09 -3.07
CA ASP A 42 -24.45 -13.98 -1.68
C ASP A 42 -23.69 -12.67 -1.42
N PHE A 43 -23.21 -12.01 -2.47
CA PHE A 43 -22.72 -10.61 -2.42
C PHE A 43 -23.86 -9.58 -2.38
N ARG A 44 -25.09 -10.06 -2.50
CA ARG A 44 -26.28 -9.45 -1.93
C ARG A 44 -26.57 -10.30 -0.71
N GLU A 45 -26.51 -9.81 0.52
CA GLU A 45 -27.04 -10.67 1.58
C GLU A 45 -28.51 -10.97 1.22
N SER A 46 -28.86 -12.26 1.17
CA SER A 46 -30.24 -12.65 0.92
C SER A 46 -31.12 -12.10 2.03
N GLU A 47 -32.39 -11.81 1.69
CA GLU A 47 -33.38 -11.33 2.66
C GLU A 47 -33.46 -12.26 3.91
N GLU A 48 -33.17 -13.56 3.74
CA GLU A 48 -33.17 -14.56 4.81
C GLU A 48 -31.93 -14.49 5.73
N GLU A 49 -30.74 -14.19 5.18
CA GLU A 49 -29.51 -14.08 5.98
C GLU A 49 -29.46 -12.80 6.81
N ILE A 50 -29.87 -11.65 6.25
CA ILE A 50 -30.04 -10.39 7.00
C ILE A 50 -31.04 -10.61 8.15
N ALA A 51 -32.13 -11.33 7.89
CA ALA A 51 -33.16 -11.63 8.88
C ALA A 51 -32.66 -12.58 9.98
N LEU A 52 -31.85 -13.59 9.64
CA LEU A 52 -31.25 -14.51 10.61
C LEU A 52 -30.29 -13.75 11.56
N HIS A 53 -29.46 -12.85 11.03
CA HIS A 53 -28.54 -12.03 11.83
C HIS A 53 -29.27 -11.00 12.71
N ARG A 54 -30.41 -10.47 12.25
CA ARG A 54 -31.34 -9.63 13.04
C ARG A 54 -31.84 -10.31 14.31
N SER A 55 -32.03 -11.64 14.27
CA SER A 55 -32.56 -12.41 15.40
C SER A 55 -31.55 -12.58 16.54
N GLU A 56 -30.25 -12.35 16.28
CA GLU A 56 -29.17 -12.56 17.25
C GLU A 56 -28.55 -11.28 17.82
N ASP A 57 -29.10 -10.09 17.52
CA ASP A 57 -28.57 -8.78 17.96
C ASP A 57 -27.09 -8.55 17.57
N LYS A 58 -26.67 -9.13 16.43
CA LYS A 58 -25.29 -9.03 15.94
C LYS A 58 -25.16 -7.99 14.84
N ARG A 59 -24.22 -7.09 15.09
CA ARG A 59 -23.62 -6.09 14.21
C ARG A 59 -22.98 -6.74 12.97
N ILE A 60 -23.44 -6.41 11.75
CA ILE A 60 -22.89 -7.00 10.50
C ILE A 60 -21.67 -6.20 10.02
N PRO A 61 -20.46 -6.78 10.00
CA PRO A 61 -19.26 -6.15 9.44
C PRO A 61 -19.19 -6.45 7.94
N LEU A 62 -19.66 -5.55 7.08
CA LEU A 62 -19.53 -5.71 5.62
C LEU A 62 -18.53 -4.71 5.04
N THR A 63 -17.72 -5.18 4.10
CA THR A 63 -17.05 -4.35 3.10
C THR A 63 -17.82 -4.50 1.79
N GLY A 64 -18.38 -3.41 1.25
CA GLY A 64 -19.19 -3.46 0.03
C GLY A 64 -20.19 -2.32 -0.09
N TRP A 65 -21.31 -2.60 -0.76
CA TRP A 65 -22.42 -1.69 -0.97
C TRP A 65 -23.76 -2.36 -0.65
N ALA A 66 -24.78 -1.56 -0.36
CA ALA A 66 -26.17 -2.00 -0.24
C ALA A 66 -27.05 -1.20 -1.19
N ASP A 67 -27.89 -1.91 -1.95
CA ASP A 67 -28.88 -1.34 -2.86
C ASP A 67 -30.27 -1.44 -2.23
N TYR A 68 -31.00 -0.32 -2.25
CA TYR A 68 -32.38 -0.21 -1.76
C TYR A 68 -33.27 0.28 -2.90
N ALA A 69 -34.25 -0.52 -3.31
CA ALA A 69 -35.32 -0.05 -4.17
C ALA A 69 -36.36 0.68 -3.32
N PHE A 70 -36.85 1.82 -3.79
CA PHE A 70 -37.85 2.59 -3.08
C PHE A 70 -38.75 3.35 -4.06
N GLU A 71 -39.94 3.74 -3.60
CA GLU A 71 -40.92 4.47 -4.40
C GLU A 71 -41.12 5.86 -3.83
N VAL A 72 -41.09 6.86 -4.70
CA VAL A 72 -41.28 8.27 -4.37
C VAL A 72 -42.70 8.66 -4.78
N PRO A 73 -43.56 9.08 -3.82
CA PRO A 73 -44.97 9.31 -4.09
C PRO A 73 -45.26 10.61 -4.84
N GLU A 74 -44.36 11.60 -4.74
CA GLU A 74 -44.47 12.88 -5.43
C GLU A 74 -43.08 13.40 -5.79
N ALA A 75 -42.94 13.99 -6.97
CA ALA A 75 -41.67 14.60 -7.37
C ALA A 75 -41.34 15.80 -6.48
N GLY A 76 -40.12 15.86 -5.95
CA GLY A 76 -39.75 16.92 -5.03
C GLY A 76 -38.35 16.79 -4.46
N TRP A 77 -37.98 17.75 -3.61
CA TRP A 77 -36.77 17.69 -2.80
C TRP A 77 -37.02 16.86 -1.54
N TYR A 78 -36.05 16.01 -1.23
CA TYR A 78 -36.06 15.16 -0.06
C TYR A 78 -34.72 15.25 0.68
N GLU A 79 -34.77 15.26 2.01
CA GLU A 79 -33.62 15.03 2.86
C GLU A 79 -33.41 13.52 3.01
N LEU A 80 -32.20 13.05 2.67
CA LEU A 80 -31.77 11.67 2.92
C LEU A 80 -31.07 11.58 4.29
N TRP A 81 -31.50 10.65 5.13
CA TRP A 81 -30.98 10.45 6.48
C TRP A 81 -30.54 9.01 6.70
N PHE A 82 -29.52 8.80 7.53
CA PHE A 82 -28.98 7.49 7.87
C PHE A 82 -28.91 7.24 9.38
N ALA A 83 -29.08 5.97 9.77
CA ALA A 83 -28.89 5.49 11.13
C ALA A 83 -28.00 4.23 11.19
N GLY A 84 -27.33 4.05 12.33
CA GLY A 84 -26.62 2.80 12.64
C GLY A 84 -25.25 2.67 11.98
N ALA A 85 -24.80 3.71 11.28
CA ALA A 85 -23.42 3.92 10.88
C ALA A 85 -22.91 5.22 11.52
N PRO A 86 -21.66 5.31 11.95
CA PRO A 86 -21.11 6.58 12.45
C PRO A 86 -21.05 7.66 11.36
N PRO A 87 -21.51 8.89 11.64
CA PRO A 87 -21.55 9.98 10.67
C PRO A 87 -20.17 10.35 10.14
N GLU A 88 -19.09 10.10 10.88
CA GLU A 88 -17.73 10.41 10.48
C GLU A 88 -17.10 9.42 9.47
N TRP A 89 -17.80 8.33 9.13
CA TRP A 89 -17.27 7.33 8.21
C TRP A 89 -17.52 7.70 6.75
N ASN A 90 -16.48 7.77 5.93
CA ASN A 90 -16.63 8.05 4.50
C ASN A 90 -17.52 7.00 3.80
N ARG A 91 -18.44 7.48 2.95
CA ARG A 91 -19.30 6.66 2.08
C ARG A 91 -19.57 7.34 0.75
N ASP A 92 -20.00 6.53 -0.21
CA ASP A 92 -20.66 7.01 -1.40
C ASP A 92 -22.14 6.72 -1.34
N VAL A 93 -22.89 7.61 -1.96
CA VAL A 93 -24.33 7.48 -2.15
C VAL A 93 -24.64 7.66 -3.63
N PHE A 94 -25.39 6.72 -4.18
CA PHE A 94 -25.89 6.77 -5.54
C PHE A 94 -27.41 6.74 -5.54
N ILE A 95 -28.01 7.48 -6.47
CA ILE A 95 -29.43 7.37 -6.81
C ILE A 95 -29.52 7.00 -8.28
N ASP A 96 -30.22 5.91 -8.60
CA ASP A 96 -30.38 5.42 -9.98
C ASP A 96 -29.06 5.21 -10.73
N GLY A 97 -28.02 4.81 -9.98
CA GLY A 97 -26.66 4.62 -10.48
C GLY A 97 -25.86 5.93 -10.63
N GLU A 98 -26.47 7.11 -10.45
CA GLU A 98 -25.76 8.38 -10.44
C GLU A 98 -25.18 8.69 -9.06
N THR A 99 -23.91 9.08 -9.00
CA THR A 99 -23.26 9.49 -7.74
C THR A 99 -23.86 10.80 -7.24
N VAL A 100 -24.56 10.74 -6.10
CA VAL A 100 -25.14 11.92 -5.45
C VAL A 100 -24.26 12.48 -4.33
N SER A 101 -23.42 11.64 -3.72
CA SER A 101 -22.43 12.02 -2.69
C SER A 101 -21.20 11.10 -2.85
N ARG A 102 -20.00 11.68 -2.96
CA ARG A 102 -18.71 10.95 -3.09
C ARG A 102 -17.85 11.25 -1.87
N LEU A 103 -17.43 10.21 -1.15
CA LEU A 103 -16.72 10.30 0.12
C LEU A 103 -17.39 11.25 1.12
N GLY A 104 -18.72 11.22 1.13
CA GLY A 104 -19.52 11.98 2.06
C GLY A 104 -19.13 11.62 3.48
N PHE A 105 -18.94 12.64 4.30
CA PHE A 105 -18.90 12.53 5.75
C PHE A 105 -19.92 13.50 6.34
N SER A 106 -20.38 13.20 7.55
CA SER A 106 -21.24 14.04 8.37
C SER A 106 -20.55 14.23 9.72
N SER A 107 -20.73 15.37 10.36
CA SER A 107 -20.22 15.56 11.72
C SER A 107 -21.23 15.06 12.75
N GLN A 108 -20.77 14.71 13.95
CA GLN A 108 -21.67 14.47 15.09
C GLN A 108 -22.50 15.72 15.46
N GLU A 109 -22.05 16.91 15.06
CA GLU A 109 -22.82 18.16 15.17
C GLU A 109 -24.06 18.19 14.26
N GLU A 110 -24.21 17.22 13.35
CA GLU A 110 -25.41 17.00 12.53
C GLU A 110 -26.35 15.93 13.12
N ASP A 111 -26.10 15.50 14.36
CA ASP A 111 -27.04 14.70 15.13
C ASP A 111 -28.21 15.60 15.55
N VAL A 112 -29.37 15.39 14.94
CA VAL A 112 -30.52 16.31 15.08
C VAL A 112 -31.59 15.73 16.01
N ASP A 113 -31.32 14.63 16.71
CA ASP A 113 -32.27 14.04 17.66
C ASP A 113 -31.62 13.70 19.01
N GLU A 114 -31.78 14.61 19.98
CA GLU A 114 -31.61 14.33 21.44
C GLU A 114 -32.55 13.20 21.95
N ALA A 115 -33.31 12.53 21.08
CA ALA A 115 -34.29 11.50 21.40
C ALA A 115 -33.93 10.08 20.89
N SER A 116 -32.77 9.86 20.27
CA SER A 116 -32.34 8.51 19.88
C SER A 116 -31.46 7.89 20.98
N ASN A 117 -31.71 6.63 21.32
CA ASN A 117 -30.92 5.84 22.28
C ASN A 117 -29.43 6.07 22.05
N GLN A 118 -28.64 6.25 23.13
CA GLN A 118 -27.18 6.50 23.13
C GLN A 118 -26.32 5.51 22.31
N ASP A 119 -26.92 4.48 21.70
CA ASP A 119 -26.27 3.44 20.93
C ASP A 119 -26.40 3.57 19.39
N ARG A 120 -27.20 4.50 18.83
CA ARG A 120 -27.40 4.60 17.35
C ARG A 120 -27.60 6.05 16.86
N PRO A 121 -26.55 6.76 16.39
CA PRO A 121 -26.69 8.12 15.88
C PRO A 121 -27.51 8.15 14.59
N PHE A 122 -28.40 9.14 14.47
CA PHE A 122 -29.21 9.42 13.29
C PHE A 122 -28.75 10.76 12.70
N PHE A 123 -28.34 10.81 11.44
CA PHE A 123 -27.77 12.02 10.86
C PHE A 123 -28.28 12.28 9.44
N LYS A 124 -28.35 13.55 9.07
CA LYS A 124 -28.70 13.97 7.71
C LYS A 124 -27.50 13.77 6.79
N GLU A 125 -27.70 13.09 5.67
CA GLU A 125 -26.67 12.90 4.65
C GLU A 125 -26.63 14.06 3.66
N LEU A 126 -27.69 14.22 2.86
CA LEU A 126 -27.76 15.24 1.81
C LEU A 126 -29.21 15.53 1.40
N ASN A 127 -29.39 16.57 0.60
CA ASN A 127 -30.64 16.82 -0.13
C ASN A 127 -30.57 16.21 -1.52
N VAL A 128 -31.62 15.50 -1.93
CA VAL A 128 -31.79 14.92 -3.27
C VAL A 128 -33.12 15.36 -3.86
N TYR A 129 -33.15 15.69 -5.14
CA TYR A 129 -34.40 15.84 -5.87
C TYR A 129 -34.71 14.51 -6.55
N LEU A 130 -35.95 14.04 -6.39
CA LEU A 130 -36.40 12.77 -6.93
C LEU A 130 -37.70 12.98 -7.71
N THR A 131 -37.88 12.20 -8.77
CA THR A 131 -39.13 12.18 -9.54
C THR A 131 -40.16 11.27 -8.88
N GLU A 132 -41.43 11.39 -9.24
CA GLU A 132 -42.44 10.40 -8.83
C GLU A 132 -42.12 9.06 -9.51
N GLY A 133 -42.16 7.96 -8.74
CA GLY A 133 -41.95 6.60 -9.24
C GLY A 133 -40.87 5.80 -8.51
N GLU A 134 -40.42 4.71 -9.14
CA GLU A 134 -39.43 3.79 -8.59
C GLU A 134 -38.01 4.34 -8.76
N HIS A 135 -37.22 4.25 -7.69
CA HIS A 135 -35.84 4.69 -7.60
C HIS A 135 -34.98 3.64 -6.91
N THR A 136 -33.66 3.74 -7.08
CA THR A 136 -32.67 2.90 -6.37
C THR A 136 -31.69 3.77 -5.61
N LEU A 137 -31.42 3.42 -4.36
CA LEU A 137 -30.42 4.03 -3.49
C LEU A 137 -29.29 3.03 -3.29
N ARG A 138 -28.05 3.41 -3.60
CA ARG A 138 -26.87 2.64 -3.21
C ARG A 138 -26.10 3.37 -2.11
N TYR A 139 -25.80 2.69 -1.02
CA TYR A 139 -24.82 3.13 -0.02
C TYR A 139 -23.56 2.26 -0.15
N GLN A 140 -22.40 2.86 -0.38
CA GLN A 140 -21.15 2.13 -0.62
C GLN A 140 -20.04 2.58 0.33
N ARG A 141 -19.29 1.63 0.90
CA ARG A 141 -18.11 1.89 1.72
C ARG A 141 -16.85 1.33 1.10
N TYR A 142 -15.75 2.04 1.31
CA TYR A 142 -14.44 1.70 0.75
C TYR A 142 -13.42 1.19 1.77
N SER A 143 -13.68 1.23 3.08
CA SER A 143 -12.66 0.86 4.08
C SER A 143 -13.22 0.25 5.38
N PHE A 144 -12.57 -0.85 5.79
CA PHE A 144 -12.85 -1.72 6.95
C PHE A 144 -14.22 -2.41 6.96
N PRO A 145 -14.32 -3.67 7.42
CA PRO A 145 -15.60 -4.27 7.77
C PRO A 145 -16.29 -3.35 8.78
N GLY A 146 -17.41 -2.75 8.38
CA GLY A 146 -18.13 -1.80 9.20
C GLY A 146 -19.59 -1.77 8.80
N TYR A 147 -20.41 -1.24 9.69
CA TYR A 147 -21.86 -1.21 9.58
C TYR A 147 -22.31 -0.44 8.34
N ILE A 148 -23.07 -1.11 7.48
CA ILE A 148 -23.97 -0.45 6.52
C ILE A 148 -25.15 0.12 7.34
N PRO A 149 -25.67 1.31 7.01
CA PRO A 149 -26.80 1.88 7.74
C PRO A 149 -27.97 0.89 7.73
N PHE A 150 -28.42 0.51 8.92
CA PHE A 150 -29.52 -0.44 9.11
C PHE A 150 -30.89 0.20 8.91
N VAL A 151 -30.94 1.54 8.96
CA VAL A 151 -32.13 2.36 8.75
C VAL A 151 -31.71 3.59 7.97
N TRP A 152 -32.52 3.95 6.98
CA TRP A 152 -32.42 5.23 6.30
C TRP A 152 -33.82 5.80 6.09
N GLU A 153 -33.91 7.12 6.03
CA GLU A 153 -35.19 7.82 5.84
C GLU A 153 -35.08 8.81 4.69
N LEU A 154 -36.19 8.95 3.99
CA LEU A 154 -36.39 9.99 3.00
C LEU A 154 -37.50 10.92 3.53
N ARG A 155 -37.11 12.12 3.93
CA ARG A 155 -38.05 13.11 4.49
C ARG A 155 -38.29 14.19 3.43
N PRO A 156 -39.52 14.48 3.00
CA PRO A 156 -39.78 15.61 2.12
C PRO A 156 -39.19 16.87 2.73
N ALA A 157 -38.50 17.66 1.91
CA ALA A 157 -37.96 18.96 2.30
C ALA A 157 -39.05 20.06 2.28
N GLU A 158 -40.33 19.66 2.31
CA GLU A 158 -41.48 20.56 2.25
C GLU A 158 -41.42 21.60 3.37
N GLY A 159 -41.46 22.88 2.98
CA GLY A 159 -41.38 24.00 3.92
C GLY A 159 -39.97 24.40 4.34
N ARG A 160 -38.91 23.75 3.83
CA ARG A 160 -37.49 24.14 4.00
C ARG A 160 -36.83 24.52 2.66
N PRO A 161 -37.27 25.61 2.01
CA PRO A 161 -36.73 26.04 0.72
C PRO A 161 -35.20 26.26 0.73
N GLU A 162 -34.61 26.58 1.89
CA GLU A 162 -33.17 26.68 2.09
C GLU A 162 -32.42 25.36 1.83
N SER A 163 -33.07 24.21 2.04
CA SER A 163 -32.51 22.87 1.81
C SER A 163 -32.64 22.38 0.36
N SER A 164 -33.27 23.15 -0.54
CA SER A 164 -33.47 22.79 -1.95
C SER A 164 -32.27 23.16 -2.82
N VAL A 165 -31.06 22.75 -2.40
CA VAL A 165 -29.81 23.05 -3.09
C VAL A 165 -28.82 21.91 -3.01
N ARG A 166 -28.03 21.75 -4.07
CA ARG A 166 -26.87 20.87 -4.14
C ARG A 166 -25.79 21.56 -4.96
N MET A 167 -24.53 21.38 -4.58
CA MET A 167 -23.38 21.87 -5.33
C MET A 167 -22.60 20.70 -5.90
N VAL A 168 -22.12 20.86 -7.13
CA VAL A 168 -21.22 19.93 -7.82
C VAL A 168 -20.02 20.73 -8.27
N VAL A 169 -18.81 20.25 -7.94
CA VAL A 169 -17.58 20.81 -8.48
C VAL A 169 -17.23 20.01 -9.74
N ASP A 170 -17.05 20.70 -10.85
CA ASP A 170 -16.80 20.08 -12.14
C ASP A 170 -15.28 19.96 -12.35
N GLY A 171 -14.76 18.73 -12.46
CA GLY A 171 -13.32 18.50 -12.61
C GLY A 171 -12.54 18.69 -11.30
N SER A 172 -11.32 19.24 -11.41
CA SER A 172 -10.39 19.37 -10.29
C SER A 172 -10.82 20.48 -9.30
N ARG A 173 -10.61 20.21 -8.01
CA ARG A 173 -10.83 21.12 -6.88
C ARG A 173 -9.55 21.85 -6.49
N ILE A 174 -8.45 21.66 -7.23
CA ILE A 174 -7.17 22.34 -7.00
C ILE A 174 -6.82 23.17 -8.23
N ALA A 175 -6.47 24.43 -8.02
CA ALA A 175 -6.01 25.32 -9.09
C ALA A 175 -4.90 26.26 -8.58
N HIS A 176 -4.27 27.02 -9.48
CA HIS A 176 -3.29 28.01 -9.06
C HIS A 176 -3.97 29.16 -8.31
N PRO A 177 -3.26 29.87 -7.43
CA PRO A 177 -3.78 31.11 -6.85
C PRO A 177 -4.22 32.10 -7.94
N GLY A 178 -5.46 32.62 -7.83
CA GLY A 178 -6.07 33.49 -8.84
C GLY A 178 -6.83 32.76 -9.97
N ASP A 179 -6.64 31.45 -10.13
CA ASP A 179 -7.41 30.67 -11.11
C ASP A 179 -8.83 30.41 -10.62
N SER A 180 -9.68 30.00 -11.57
CA SER A 180 -11.09 29.73 -11.32
C SER A 180 -11.42 28.24 -11.39
N ILE A 181 -12.27 27.78 -10.47
CA ILE A 181 -12.83 26.42 -10.48
C ILE A 181 -14.29 26.46 -10.94
N PRO A 182 -14.70 25.66 -11.94
CA PRO A 182 -16.08 25.58 -12.36
C PRO A 182 -16.94 24.80 -11.36
N VAL A 183 -18.10 25.37 -11.04
CA VAL A 183 -19.04 24.82 -10.07
C VAL A 183 -20.46 24.94 -10.62
N THR A 184 -21.23 23.86 -10.45
CA THR A 184 -22.65 23.82 -10.75
C THR A 184 -23.47 23.82 -9.46
N LEU A 185 -24.31 24.84 -9.28
CA LEU A 185 -25.34 24.87 -8.24
C LEU A 185 -26.67 24.39 -8.82
N ILE A 186 -27.25 23.37 -8.19
CA ILE A 186 -28.53 22.77 -8.55
C ILE A 186 -29.54 23.17 -7.48
N GLY A 187 -30.58 23.90 -7.83
CA GLY A 187 -31.53 24.39 -6.84
C GLY A 187 -32.86 24.85 -7.44
N GLY A 188 -33.71 25.42 -6.60
CA GLY A 188 -35.07 25.84 -6.97
C GLY A 188 -36.13 24.89 -6.42
N ASN A 189 -37.24 25.46 -5.97
CA ASN A 189 -38.34 24.75 -5.33
C ASN A 189 -39.70 25.32 -5.76
N ALA A 190 -40.75 24.54 -5.55
CA ALA A 190 -42.12 24.90 -5.96
C ALA A 190 -42.79 25.97 -5.06
N PHE A 191 -42.15 26.39 -3.97
CA PHE A 191 -42.78 27.21 -2.93
C PHE A 191 -42.43 28.70 -3.05
N ARG A 192 -41.14 29.04 -3.17
CA ARG A 192 -40.66 30.43 -3.26
C ARG A 192 -39.36 30.56 -4.03
N GLU A 193 -39.11 31.77 -4.52
CA GLU A 193 -37.77 32.18 -4.94
C GLU A 193 -36.82 32.04 -3.74
N THR A 194 -35.64 31.47 -3.98
CA THR A 194 -34.61 31.26 -2.95
C THR A 194 -33.31 31.88 -3.41
N ARG A 195 -32.65 32.63 -2.52
CA ARG A 195 -31.40 33.34 -2.80
C ARG A 195 -30.32 32.81 -1.89
N TYR A 196 -29.28 32.24 -2.50
CA TYR A 196 -28.12 31.71 -1.80
C TYR A 196 -27.00 32.74 -1.85
N GLU A 197 -26.57 33.25 -0.70
CA GLU A 197 -25.35 34.03 -0.58
C GLU A 197 -24.18 33.08 -0.38
N LEU A 198 -23.25 33.07 -1.33
CA LEU A 198 -22.13 32.13 -1.36
C LEU A 198 -20.86 32.78 -0.78
N TRP A 199 -20.09 31.99 -0.03
CA TRP A 199 -18.83 32.41 0.58
C TRP A 199 -17.75 31.37 0.39
N LEU A 200 -16.51 31.85 0.31
CA LEU A 200 -15.31 31.03 0.39
C LEU A 200 -14.61 31.29 1.73
N GLU A 201 -14.58 30.28 2.60
CA GLU A 201 -13.96 30.38 3.92
C GLU A 201 -12.55 29.78 3.92
N ASP A 202 -11.56 30.62 4.21
CA ASP A 202 -10.17 30.22 4.40
C ASP A 202 -10.04 29.36 5.66
N GLN A 203 -9.76 28.07 5.49
CA GLN A 203 -9.68 27.11 6.59
C GLN A 203 -8.52 27.40 7.55
N MET A 204 -7.50 28.16 7.13
CA MET A 204 -6.40 28.56 8.02
C MET A 204 -6.81 29.73 8.93
N THR A 205 -7.53 30.71 8.39
CA THR A 205 -7.78 32.01 9.09
C THR A 205 -9.22 32.23 9.52
N ASP A 206 -10.15 31.37 9.10
CA ASP A 206 -11.62 31.53 9.22
C ASP A 206 -12.16 32.79 8.53
N GLY A 207 -11.35 33.42 7.67
CA GLY A 207 -11.74 34.57 6.86
C GLY A 207 -12.69 34.16 5.74
N LYS A 208 -13.78 34.91 5.56
CA LYS A 208 -14.79 34.67 4.52
C LYS A 208 -14.70 35.68 3.39
N ILE A 209 -14.74 35.18 2.16
CA ILE A 209 -14.74 35.98 0.92
C ILE A 209 -16.09 35.77 0.23
N ALA A 210 -16.82 36.85 -0.06
CA ALA A 210 -18.11 36.76 -0.74
C ALA A 210 -17.92 36.35 -2.20
N LEU A 211 -18.64 35.32 -2.64
CA LEU A 211 -18.67 34.85 -4.04
C LEU A 211 -19.86 35.42 -4.82
N GLY A 212 -20.84 36.01 -4.13
CA GLY A 212 -22.02 36.64 -4.70
C GLY A 212 -23.33 35.94 -4.30
N GLU A 213 -24.44 36.42 -4.88
CA GLU A 213 -25.78 35.89 -4.66
C GLU A 213 -26.24 35.06 -5.86
N MET A 214 -26.78 33.87 -5.61
CA MET A 214 -27.39 33.01 -6.62
C MET A 214 -28.89 32.83 -6.34
N ALA A 215 -29.74 33.43 -7.17
CA ALA A 215 -31.19 33.34 -7.04
C ALA A 215 -31.77 32.19 -7.88
N PHE A 216 -32.61 31.34 -7.29
CA PHE A 216 -33.42 30.36 -8.01
C PHE A 216 -34.89 30.78 -7.98
N PRO A 217 -35.54 30.98 -9.14
CA PRO A 217 -36.97 31.25 -9.16
C PRO A 217 -37.77 30.03 -8.69
N VAL A 218 -39.06 30.25 -8.41
CA VAL A 218 -40.00 29.16 -8.17
C VAL A 218 -39.98 28.20 -9.35
N SER A 219 -39.75 26.92 -9.08
CA SER A 219 -39.72 25.88 -10.10
C SER A 219 -40.10 24.53 -9.53
N ASP A 220 -40.93 23.78 -10.26
CA ASP A 220 -41.32 22.42 -9.90
C ASP A 220 -40.19 21.40 -10.11
N ARG A 221 -39.11 21.81 -10.81
CA ARG A 221 -37.92 20.99 -11.09
C ARG A 221 -36.65 21.76 -10.74
N PRO A 222 -35.55 21.08 -10.39
CA PRO A 222 -34.29 21.73 -10.12
C PRO A 222 -33.75 22.41 -11.38
N LEU A 223 -33.26 23.62 -11.22
CA LEU A 223 -32.52 24.36 -12.23
C LEU A 223 -31.03 24.22 -11.94
N ARG A 224 -30.22 24.21 -13.00
CA ARG A 224 -28.76 24.16 -12.91
C ARG A 224 -28.21 25.53 -13.24
N LYS A 225 -27.27 26.01 -12.42
CA LYS A 225 -26.53 27.26 -12.64
C LYS A 225 -25.04 27.02 -12.49
N GLU A 226 -24.35 27.13 -13.61
CA GLU A 226 -22.89 27.06 -13.69
C GLU A 226 -22.29 28.43 -13.40
N PHE A 227 -21.19 28.45 -12.64
CA PHE A 227 -20.41 29.65 -12.39
C PHE A 227 -18.96 29.27 -12.05
N LEU A 228 -18.08 30.28 -12.06
CA LEU A 228 -16.67 30.13 -11.74
C LEU A 228 -16.41 30.69 -10.33
N ILE A 229 -15.73 29.90 -9.50
CA ILE A 229 -15.20 30.37 -8.22
C ILE A 229 -13.74 30.76 -8.44
N GLU A 230 -13.46 32.07 -8.44
CA GLU A 230 -12.10 32.60 -8.46
C GLU A 230 -11.44 32.36 -7.09
N LEU A 231 -10.33 31.63 -7.09
CA LEU A 231 -9.56 31.39 -5.88
C LEU A 231 -8.71 32.61 -5.52
N PRO A 232 -8.45 32.87 -4.23
CA PRO A 232 -7.59 33.97 -3.83
C PRO A 232 -6.17 33.84 -4.39
N GLU A 233 -5.49 34.97 -4.60
CA GLU A 233 -4.07 35.06 -5.01
C GLU A 233 -3.09 34.66 -3.88
N LYS A 234 -3.42 33.63 -3.10
CA LYS A 234 -2.54 33.02 -2.11
C LYS A 234 -2.80 31.52 -1.99
N VAL A 235 -1.78 30.77 -1.61
CA VAL A 235 -1.93 29.35 -1.26
C VAL A 235 -2.89 29.20 -0.07
N GLY A 236 -3.85 28.29 -0.17
CA GLY A 236 -4.86 28.11 0.86
C GLY A 236 -5.77 26.92 0.62
N LEU A 237 -6.41 26.47 1.69
CA LEU A 237 -7.52 25.52 1.63
C LEU A 237 -8.80 26.27 1.99
N TYR A 238 -9.82 26.10 1.18
CA TYR A 238 -11.04 26.87 1.27
C TYR A 238 -12.26 25.96 1.33
N HIS A 239 -13.27 26.36 2.09
CA HIS A 239 -14.56 25.68 2.14
C HIS A 239 -15.64 26.59 1.55
N VAL A 240 -16.45 26.04 0.64
CA VAL A 240 -17.58 26.79 0.09
C VAL A 240 -18.75 26.70 1.06
N LEU A 241 -19.25 27.85 1.48
CA LEU A 241 -20.37 27.99 2.39
C LEU A 241 -21.51 28.73 1.68
N ALA A 242 -22.74 28.52 2.13
CA ALA A 242 -23.88 29.32 1.70
C ALA A 242 -24.81 29.68 2.85
N SER A 243 -25.48 30.83 2.72
CA SER A 243 -26.59 31.23 3.58
C SER A 243 -27.85 31.51 2.77
N VAL A 244 -29.00 31.35 3.40
CA VAL A 244 -30.33 31.74 2.90
C VAL A 244 -31.01 32.55 3.98
N ASP A 245 -31.59 33.69 3.63
CA ASP A 245 -32.27 34.60 4.56
C ASP A 245 -31.42 35.02 5.79
N GLY A 246 -30.09 35.05 5.63
CA GLY A 246 -29.14 35.39 6.70
C GLY A 246 -28.77 34.22 7.63
N GLU A 247 -29.31 33.02 7.40
CA GLU A 247 -28.96 31.80 8.14
C GLU A 247 -27.99 30.93 7.32
N MET A 248 -26.90 30.49 7.95
CA MET A 248 -25.93 29.59 7.31
C MET A 248 -26.54 28.20 7.11
N LEU A 249 -26.37 27.65 5.91
CA LEU A 249 -26.73 26.28 5.62
C LEU A 249 -25.86 25.31 6.44
N ARG A 250 -26.43 24.16 6.83
CA ARG A 250 -25.67 23.08 7.44
C ARG A 250 -24.70 22.48 6.41
N PRO A 251 -23.57 21.86 6.83
CA PRO A 251 -22.70 21.15 5.90
C PRO A 251 -23.43 20.09 5.06
N SER A 252 -24.41 19.38 5.62
CA SER A 252 -25.29 18.42 4.93
C SER A 252 -26.29 19.07 3.97
N ASP A 253 -26.56 20.37 4.11
CA ASP A 253 -27.42 21.09 3.16
C ASP A 253 -26.67 21.49 1.89
N LEU A 254 -25.36 21.77 1.98
CA LEU A 254 -24.52 22.11 0.83
C LEU A 254 -23.17 21.39 0.89
N LYS A 255 -23.13 20.17 0.35
CA LYS A 255 -21.90 19.36 0.21
C LYS A 255 -21.00 19.85 -0.93
N GLY A 256 -20.60 21.11 -0.90
CA GLY A 256 -19.67 21.70 -1.87
C GLY A 256 -18.23 21.18 -1.72
N GLY A 257 -17.85 20.79 -0.50
CA GLY A 257 -16.52 20.30 -0.17
C GLY A 257 -15.46 21.40 -0.18
N TYR A 258 -14.22 20.98 -0.06
CA TYR A 258 -13.06 21.88 -0.04
C TYR A 258 -12.54 22.17 -1.45
N LEU A 259 -11.94 23.34 -1.64
CA LEU A 259 -11.17 23.78 -2.80
C LEU A 259 -9.77 24.20 -2.33
N MET A 260 -8.75 24.08 -3.17
CA MET A 260 -7.38 24.47 -2.82
C MET A 260 -6.77 25.37 -3.88
N ALA A 261 -6.16 26.46 -3.43
CA ALA A 261 -5.22 27.25 -4.22
C ALA A 261 -3.79 26.79 -3.88
N ALA A 262 -3.00 26.41 -4.89
CA ALA A 262 -1.64 25.94 -4.68
C ALA A 262 -0.72 26.22 -5.87
N GLU A 263 0.53 26.56 -5.60
CA GLU A 263 1.50 27.00 -6.62
C GLU A 263 2.14 25.85 -7.40
N ASP A 264 2.18 24.64 -6.83
CA ASP A 264 2.93 23.49 -7.35
C ASP A 264 2.00 22.41 -7.89
N LEU A 265 1.25 22.73 -8.97
CA LEU A 265 0.27 21.80 -9.57
C LEU A 265 0.91 20.61 -10.31
N GLY A 266 2.25 20.53 -10.35
CA GLY A 266 2.98 19.43 -10.97
C GLY A 266 3.10 19.55 -12.49
N ASP A 267 3.16 20.77 -13.03
CA ASP A 267 3.51 20.97 -14.44
C ASP A 267 4.98 20.53 -14.62
N PRO A 268 5.25 19.48 -15.41
CA PRO A 268 6.58 18.91 -15.54
C PRO A 268 7.41 19.74 -16.52
N GLU A 269 7.64 21.01 -16.22
CA GLU A 269 8.87 21.62 -16.72
C GLU A 269 10.01 21.00 -15.93
N LEU A 270 10.56 19.92 -16.49
CA LEU A 270 11.86 19.37 -16.12
C LEU A 270 12.81 20.55 -15.91
N PRO A 271 13.28 20.81 -14.68
CA PRO A 271 14.43 21.68 -14.54
C PRO A 271 15.55 20.96 -15.30
N SER A 272 16.00 21.52 -16.42
CA SER A 272 17.25 21.07 -17.02
C SER A 272 18.33 21.50 -16.05
N SER A 273 18.62 20.68 -15.03
CA SER A 273 19.74 20.95 -14.16
C SER A 273 21.00 20.70 -14.97
N THR A 274 21.48 21.77 -15.60
CA THR A 274 22.73 21.92 -16.34
C THR A 274 23.97 21.88 -15.44
N LYS A 275 23.80 21.45 -14.18
CA LYS A 275 24.89 21.40 -13.21
C LYS A 275 25.76 20.19 -13.51
N PHE A 276 27.04 20.43 -13.77
CA PHE A 276 28.03 19.37 -13.96
C PHE A 276 28.15 18.52 -12.68
N ALA A 277 27.78 17.24 -12.75
CA ALA A 277 27.73 16.36 -11.60
C ALA A 277 27.73 14.87 -12.01
N PHE A 278 28.28 14.01 -11.16
CA PHE A 278 28.06 12.56 -11.25
C PHE A 278 26.64 12.19 -10.82
N ALA A 279 26.14 11.05 -11.30
CA ALA A 279 25.02 10.37 -10.67
C ALA A 279 25.31 10.05 -9.20
N GLY A 280 24.26 10.10 -8.36
CA GLY A 280 24.40 10.04 -6.90
C GLY A 280 25.13 8.79 -6.40
N LEU A 281 25.01 7.66 -7.12
CA LEU A 281 25.69 6.39 -6.82
C LEU A 281 27.22 6.52 -6.77
N PHE A 282 27.79 7.43 -7.57
CA PHE A 282 29.23 7.65 -7.67
C PHE A 282 29.74 8.73 -6.72
N SER A 283 29.09 8.95 -5.58
CA SER A 283 29.54 9.91 -4.57
C SER A 283 30.78 9.40 -3.81
N ASN A 284 31.35 10.22 -2.93
CA ASN A 284 32.51 9.84 -2.12
C ASN A 284 32.30 8.51 -1.39
N ALA A 285 33.37 7.73 -1.30
CA ALA A 285 33.39 6.41 -0.68
C ALA A 285 32.49 5.35 -1.34
N ALA A 286 32.01 5.56 -2.57
CA ALA A 286 31.27 4.53 -3.29
C ALA A 286 32.08 3.25 -3.50
N VAL A 287 31.36 2.13 -3.64
CA VAL A 287 31.91 0.85 -4.03
C VAL A 287 31.38 0.50 -5.42
N LEU A 288 32.27 0.19 -6.36
CA LEU A 288 31.94 -0.23 -7.72
C LEU A 288 32.11 -1.75 -7.86
N GLN A 289 31.29 -2.37 -8.71
CA GLN A 289 31.30 -3.81 -8.91
C GLN A 289 32.58 -4.29 -9.62
N ARG A 290 33.28 -5.27 -9.05
CA ARG A 290 34.42 -5.92 -9.69
C ARG A 290 33.97 -6.90 -10.77
N GLY A 291 34.85 -7.19 -11.74
CA GLY A 291 34.67 -8.28 -12.70
C GLY A 291 33.49 -8.10 -13.68
N LYS A 292 32.89 -6.90 -13.75
CA LYS A 292 31.88 -6.50 -14.73
C LYS A 292 32.29 -5.16 -15.36
N GLU A 293 31.78 -4.88 -16.56
CA GLU A 293 31.88 -3.52 -17.12
C GLU A 293 31.25 -2.52 -16.17
N LEU A 294 31.78 -1.29 -16.13
CA LEU A 294 31.37 -0.26 -15.19
C LEU A 294 30.81 0.96 -15.93
N PRO A 295 29.48 0.99 -16.16
CA PRO A 295 28.81 2.19 -16.61
C PRO A 295 28.91 3.29 -15.54
N ILE A 296 29.46 4.44 -15.92
CA ILE A 296 29.52 5.65 -15.09
C ILE A 296 28.89 6.79 -15.87
N TRP A 297 27.99 7.53 -15.24
CA TRP A 297 27.23 8.60 -15.87
C TRP A 297 27.03 9.81 -14.95
N GLY A 298 26.57 10.89 -15.55
CA GLY A 298 26.24 12.14 -14.88
C GLY A 298 25.62 13.14 -15.82
N TRP A 299 25.58 14.41 -15.39
CA TRP A 299 25.02 15.51 -16.19
C TRP A 299 26.07 16.58 -16.43
N SER A 300 25.98 17.27 -17.57
CA SER A 300 26.74 18.47 -17.96
C SER A 300 25.84 19.37 -18.82
N GLN A 301 26.40 20.39 -19.50
CA GLN A 301 25.62 21.04 -20.56
C GLN A 301 25.42 20.07 -21.74
N PRO A 302 24.31 20.20 -22.51
CA PRO A 302 24.10 19.42 -23.72
C PRO A 302 25.24 19.54 -24.72
N ARG A 303 25.63 18.41 -25.34
CA ARG A 303 26.69 18.32 -26.36
C ARG A 303 28.09 18.75 -25.90
N GLU A 304 28.33 18.84 -24.59
CA GLU A 304 29.68 19.05 -24.08
C GLU A 304 30.50 17.76 -24.10
N ASN A 305 31.80 17.90 -24.39
CA ASN A 305 32.76 16.81 -24.24
C ASN A 305 33.08 16.62 -22.76
N VAL A 306 32.96 15.38 -22.28
CA VAL A 306 33.24 14.99 -20.91
C VAL A 306 34.38 13.98 -20.92
N ARG A 307 35.43 14.25 -20.14
CA ARG A 307 36.54 13.32 -19.90
C ARG A 307 36.40 12.75 -18.49
N VAL A 308 36.35 11.43 -18.36
CA VAL A 308 36.20 10.74 -17.08
C VAL A 308 37.41 9.86 -16.84
N THR A 309 38.00 9.96 -15.65
CA THR A 309 39.16 9.18 -15.21
C THR A 309 38.81 8.38 -13.96
N LEU A 310 39.06 7.07 -13.99
CA LEU A 310 38.96 6.17 -12.85
C LEU A 310 40.30 5.41 -12.73
N ALA A 311 40.96 5.55 -11.58
CA ALA A 311 42.31 5.04 -11.38
C ALA A 311 43.29 5.55 -12.47
N GLU A 312 43.85 4.67 -13.30
CA GLU A 312 44.77 5.03 -14.38
C GLU A 312 44.09 5.12 -15.76
N THR A 313 42.79 4.80 -15.85
CA THR A 313 42.07 4.77 -17.13
C THR A 313 41.30 6.06 -17.32
N THR A 314 41.38 6.62 -18.52
CA THR A 314 40.61 7.81 -18.94
C THR A 314 39.81 7.49 -20.19
N ILE A 315 38.53 7.85 -20.19
CA ILE A 315 37.59 7.69 -21.30
C ILE A 315 36.94 9.05 -21.58
N GLU A 316 36.76 9.38 -22.86
CA GLU A 316 36.07 10.59 -23.31
C GLU A 316 34.71 10.23 -23.92
N THR A 317 33.72 11.08 -23.71
CA THR A 317 32.37 10.96 -24.27
C THR A 317 31.79 12.35 -24.54
N GLU A 318 30.64 12.42 -25.20
CA GLU A 318 29.87 13.65 -25.40
C GLU A 318 28.51 13.50 -24.70
N ALA A 319 28.09 14.53 -23.98
CA ALA A 319 26.76 14.57 -23.38
C ALA A 319 25.67 14.67 -24.46
N ASP A 320 24.53 14.02 -24.22
CA ASP A 320 23.40 14.04 -25.13
C ASP A 320 22.69 15.41 -25.18
N GLU A 321 21.56 15.47 -25.89
CA GLU A 321 20.75 16.70 -26.00
C GLU A 321 20.11 17.16 -24.68
N ASN A 322 20.02 16.27 -23.68
CA ASN A 322 19.51 16.54 -22.35
C ASN A 322 20.66 16.77 -21.33
N GLY A 323 21.91 16.71 -21.77
CA GLY A 323 23.09 16.87 -20.93
C GLY A 323 23.51 15.60 -20.18
N LEU A 324 22.87 14.45 -20.42
CA LEU A 324 23.30 13.16 -19.86
C LEU A 324 24.54 12.66 -20.60
N TRP A 325 25.60 12.34 -19.85
CA TRP A 325 26.81 11.71 -20.40
C TRP A 325 27.03 10.35 -19.74
N GLN A 326 27.60 9.40 -20.48
CA GLN A 326 27.94 8.07 -19.97
C GLN A 326 29.25 7.57 -20.59
N VAL A 327 30.05 6.88 -19.76
CA VAL A 327 31.24 6.11 -20.16
C VAL A 327 31.12 4.69 -19.59
N ILE A 328 31.79 3.72 -20.22
CA ILE A 328 31.85 2.34 -19.74
C ILE A 328 33.32 1.97 -19.53
N PHE A 329 33.72 1.77 -18.28
CA PHE A 329 35.07 1.28 -17.97
C PHE A 329 35.12 -0.26 -18.09
N PRO A 330 36.27 -0.82 -18.50
CA PRO A 330 36.46 -2.27 -18.52
C PRO A 330 36.39 -2.86 -17.10
N PRO A 331 36.16 -4.17 -16.97
CA PRO A 331 36.18 -4.84 -15.67
C PRO A 331 37.47 -4.59 -14.89
N MET A 332 37.30 -4.27 -13.61
CA MET A 332 38.40 -4.05 -12.67
C MET A 332 38.45 -5.16 -11.62
N GLU A 333 39.66 -5.46 -11.16
CA GLU A 333 39.90 -6.29 -9.97
C GLU A 333 39.53 -5.54 -8.69
N ALA A 334 39.30 -6.29 -7.60
CA ALA A 334 39.02 -5.70 -6.30
C ALA A 334 40.20 -4.86 -5.79
N GLY A 335 39.93 -3.71 -5.17
CA GLY A 335 40.95 -2.84 -4.61
C GLY A 335 40.51 -1.40 -4.39
N GLY A 336 41.50 -0.51 -4.24
CA GLY A 336 41.31 0.90 -3.92
C GLY A 336 42.05 1.30 -2.63
N PRO A 337 41.80 2.50 -2.09
CA PRO A 337 40.91 3.53 -2.63
C PRO A 337 41.43 4.17 -3.93
N PHE A 338 40.51 4.45 -4.85
CA PHE A 338 40.75 5.19 -6.09
C PHE A 338 40.03 6.55 -6.06
N ASP A 339 40.40 7.40 -7.02
CA ASP A 339 39.67 8.61 -7.34
C ASP A 339 38.91 8.43 -8.66
N LEU A 340 37.68 8.95 -8.69
CA LEU A 340 36.87 9.12 -9.89
C LEU A 340 36.77 10.61 -10.17
N GLU A 341 37.24 11.04 -11.34
CA GLU A 341 37.30 12.45 -11.73
C GLU A 341 36.63 12.63 -13.10
N ALA A 342 35.86 13.71 -13.26
CA ALA A 342 35.30 14.09 -14.55
C ALA A 342 35.57 15.57 -14.84
N GLU A 343 35.91 15.87 -16.08
CA GLU A 343 36.21 17.22 -16.59
C GLU A 343 35.26 17.55 -17.75
N SER A 344 34.60 18.70 -17.71
CA SER A 344 33.76 19.24 -18.80
C SER A 344 33.76 20.77 -18.75
N GLY A 345 33.82 21.45 -19.89
CA GLY A 345 33.64 22.90 -19.95
C GLY A 345 34.63 23.74 -19.12
N GLY A 346 35.75 23.16 -18.66
CA GLY A 346 36.70 23.80 -17.74
C GLY A 346 36.38 23.64 -16.25
N GLU A 347 35.33 22.90 -15.90
CA GLU A 347 35.00 22.46 -14.54
C GLU A 347 35.52 21.03 -14.32
N THR A 348 35.94 20.72 -13.08
CA THR A 348 36.36 19.38 -12.66
C THR A 348 35.56 18.98 -11.42
N ILE A 349 34.95 17.80 -11.46
CA ILE A 349 34.29 17.17 -10.31
C ILE A 349 35.04 15.89 -9.93
N ARG A 350 35.09 15.57 -8.63
CA ARG A 350 35.82 14.41 -8.12
C ARG A 350 35.07 13.73 -6.99
N SER A 351 35.04 12.40 -7.03
CA SER A 351 34.65 11.52 -5.94
C SER A 351 35.86 10.72 -5.48
N THR A 352 36.12 10.76 -4.18
CA THR A 352 37.33 10.20 -3.56
C THR A 352 37.00 8.98 -2.73
N GLY A 353 38.01 8.13 -2.51
CA GLY A 353 37.86 6.95 -1.65
C GLY A 353 37.09 5.81 -2.30
N ILE A 354 37.00 5.76 -3.63
CA ILE A 354 36.23 4.73 -4.36
C ILE A 354 36.88 3.36 -4.16
N LEU A 355 36.10 2.35 -3.78
CA LEU A 355 36.55 0.95 -3.76
C LEU A 355 35.97 0.19 -4.95
N VAL A 356 36.67 -0.87 -5.37
CA VAL A 356 36.16 -1.87 -6.31
C VAL A 356 36.03 -3.19 -5.55
N GLY A 357 34.84 -3.81 -5.59
CA GLY A 357 34.49 -4.95 -4.75
C GLY A 357 33.18 -5.61 -5.20
N GLU A 358 32.48 -6.28 -4.28
CA GLU A 358 31.14 -6.82 -4.55
C GLU A 358 30.08 -5.80 -4.20
N VAL A 359 29.08 -5.63 -5.08
CA VAL A 359 28.00 -4.67 -4.85
C VAL A 359 26.66 -5.37 -4.91
N TRP A 360 25.86 -5.25 -3.85
CA TRP A 360 24.52 -5.86 -3.76
C TRP A 360 23.46 -4.78 -3.55
N LEU A 361 22.33 -4.93 -4.26
CA LEU A 361 21.13 -4.13 -4.03
C LEU A 361 20.28 -4.78 -2.95
N LEU A 362 19.92 -4.04 -1.91
CA LEU A 362 19.04 -4.49 -0.84
C LEU A 362 17.75 -3.67 -0.85
N SER A 363 16.65 -4.32 -1.21
CA SER A 363 15.37 -3.67 -1.50
C SER A 363 14.18 -4.42 -0.87
N GLY A 364 12.98 -3.89 -1.08
CA GLY A 364 11.75 -4.36 -0.46
C GLY A 364 11.27 -3.39 0.62
N GLN A 365 10.65 -3.92 1.69
CA GLN A 365 9.92 -3.09 2.64
C GLN A 365 10.61 -2.85 3.99
N SER A 366 9.82 -2.61 5.03
CA SER A 366 10.26 -2.19 6.36
C SER A 366 11.15 -3.23 7.05
N ASN A 367 10.91 -4.52 6.85
CA ASN A 367 11.72 -5.57 7.48
C ASN A 367 13.15 -5.64 6.90
N MET A 368 13.37 -5.20 5.65
CA MET A 368 14.70 -4.94 5.09
C MET A 368 15.42 -3.77 5.78
N GLY A 369 14.65 -2.80 6.30
CA GLY A 369 15.14 -1.53 6.85
C GLY A 369 15.47 -1.51 8.34
N GLY A 370 15.38 -2.63 9.05
CA GLY A 370 15.49 -2.68 10.52
C GLY A 370 16.81 -2.13 11.09
N PRO A 371 16.79 -1.05 11.91
CA PRO A 371 17.99 -0.45 12.45
C PRO A 371 18.81 -1.42 13.30
N ILE A 372 20.14 -1.41 13.14
CA ILE A 372 21.04 -2.29 13.90
C ILE A 372 20.88 -2.13 15.42
N LEU A 373 20.75 -0.90 15.91
CA LEU A 373 20.64 -0.60 17.34
C LEU A 373 19.29 -0.99 17.96
N GLN A 374 18.32 -1.39 17.15
CA GLN A 374 17.01 -1.89 17.60
C GLN A 374 16.87 -3.42 17.41
N SER A 375 17.92 -4.07 16.89
CA SER A 375 17.91 -5.50 16.61
C SER A 375 18.50 -6.29 17.78
N THR A 376 18.00 -7.49 18.01
CA THR A 376 18.54 -8.41 19.03
C THR A 376 20.03 -8.63 18.79
N GLY A 377 20.86 -8.40 19.81
CA GLY A 377 22.33 -8.49 19.70
C GLY A 377 23.00 -7.37 18.88
N GLY A 378 22.24 -6.50 18.22
CA GLY A 378 22.77 -5.55 17.25
C GLY A 378 23.66 -4.46 17.85
N THR A 379 23.45 -4.04 19.10
CA THR A 379 24.31 -3.06 19.77
C THR A 379 25.73 -3.58 20.03
N GLU A 380 25.90 -4.89 20.25
CA GLU A 380 27.21 -5.53 20.38
C GLU A 380 27.93 -5.52 19.03
N VAL A 381 27.28 -6.08 18.01
CA VAL A 381 27.80 -6.12 16.63
C VAL A 381 28.16 -4.72 16.12
N ALA A 382 27.31 -3.73 16.40
CA ALA A 382 27.56 -2.33 16.02
C ALA A 382 28.78 -1.72 16.73
N ARG A 383 29.10 -2.14 17.95
CA ARG A 383 30.26 -1.64 18.71
C ARG A 383 31.56 -2.33 18.29
N GLU A 384 31.47 -3.58 17.87
CA GLU A 384 32.61 -4.38 17.44
C GLU A 384 32.93 -4.20 15.94
N ALA A 385 32.06 -3.53 15.18
CA ALA A 385 32.25 -3.28 13.76
C ALA A 385 33.53 -2.44 13.50
N ASP A 386 34.47 -3.04 12.76
CA ASP A 386 35.75 -2.48 12.30
C ASP A 386 36.01 -2.96 10.86
N TYR A 387 35.07 -2.64 9.96
CA TYR A 387 35.07 -3.07 8.57
C TYR A 387 35.00 -1.87 7.61
N PRO A 388 36.08 -1.07 7.47
CA PRO A 388 36.06 0.14 6.64
C PRO A 388 35.84 -0.12 5.13
N GLU A 389 36.05 -1.37 4.68
CA GLU A 389 35.82 -1.83 3.30
C GLU A 389 34.39 -2.34 3.06
N VAL A 390 33.57 -2.45 4.11
CA VAL A 390 32.13 -2.74 4.00
C VAL A 390 31.37 -1.43 4.11
N ARG A 391 30.63 -1.06 3.06
CA ARG A 391 30.01 0.27 2.96
C ARG A 391 28.54 0.20 2.56
N LEU A 392 27.73 1.02 3.23
CA LEU A 392 26.30 1.17 3.01
C LEU A 392 26.03 2.42 2.17
N GLY A 393 25.56 2.25 0.93
CA GLY A 393 25.07 3.31 0.05
C GLY A 393 23.58 3.52 0.25
N SER A 394 23.18 4.57 0.97
CA SER A 394 21.76 4.85 1.23
C SER A 394 21.14 5.65 0.08
N VAL A 395 20.17 5.06 -0.62
CA VAL A 395 19.44 5.71 -1.72
C VAL A 395 18.29 6.54 -1.16
N PHE A 396 18.33 7.84 -1.41
CA PHE A 396 17.23 8.76 -1.16
C PHE A 396 16.64 9.14 -2.51
N GLY A 397 15.44 8.62 -2.80
CA GLY A 397 14.66 9.03 -3.97
C GLY A 397 14.37 10.52 -3.97
N THR A 398 14.30 11.14 -5.14
CA THR A 398 13.69 12.45 -5.30
C THR A 398 12.19 12.34 -5.03
N GLU A 399 11.60 13.39 -4.48
CA GLU A 399 10.16 13.55 -4.57
C GLU A 399 9.83 13.53 -6.07
N VAL A 400 8.99 12.56 -6.47
CA VAL A 400 8.61 12.28 -7.87
C VAL A 400 8.05 13.50 -8.59
N ASP A 401 7.72 14.57 -7.84
CA ASP A 401 7.26 15.87 -8.33
C ASP A 401 8.29 16.67 -9.15
N SER A 402 9.58 16.31 -9.15
CA SER A 402 10.58 17.12 -9.89
C SER A 402 10.81 16.70 -11.35
N GLY A 403 10.27 15.56 -11.82
CA GLY A 403 10.57 15.01 -13.15
C GLY A 403 12.04 14.61 -13.37
N GLU A 404 12.98 15.06 -12.52
CA GLU A 404 14.38 14.67 -12.56
C GLU A 404 14.55 13.24 -12.04
N LYS A 405 14.97 12.32 -12.93
CA LYS A 405 15.43 10.95 -12.60
C LYS A 405 16.77 10.98 -11.86
N ARG A 406 16.79 11.59 -10.67
CA ARG A 406 18.00 11.72 -9.86
C ARG A 406 17.79 11.12 -8.49
N ILE A 407 18.69 10.23 -8.11
CA ILE A 407 18.78 9.75 -6.74
C ILE A 407 19.96 10.42 -6.04
N ARG A 408 19.83 10.64 -4.74
CA ARG A 408 20.96 10.99 -3.89
C ARG A 408 21.41 9.73 -3.17
N VAL A 409 22.72 9.46 -3.19
CA VAL A 409 23.29 8.34 -2.45
C VAL A 409 24.41 8.86 -1.55
N SER A 410 24.37 8.46 -0.28
CA SER A 410 25.45 8.69 0.68
C SER A 410 26.02 7.37 1.15
N TRP A 411 27.34 7.22 1.05
CA TRP A 411 28.06 6.04 1.51
C TRP A 411 28.58 6.22 2.93
N GLN A 412 28.43 5.19 3.75
CA GLN A 412 28.97 5.12 5.11
C GLN A 412 29.72 3.79 5.28
N ASP A 413 30.90 3.80 5.87
CA ASP A 413 31.64 2.59 6.22
C ASP A 413 31.08 1.91 7.49
N ALA A 414 31.44 0.64 7.67
CA ALA A 414 31.10 -0.16 8.84
C ALA A 414 32.21 -0.11 9.89
N ASP A 415 32.66 1.10 10.24
CA ASP A 415 33.61 1.34 11.32
C ASP A 415 32.92 2.16 12.43
N SER A 416 32.88 1.57 13.62
CA SER A 416 32.27 2.19 14.79
C SER A 416 33.27 2.97 15.66
N GLY A 417 34.57 2.73 15.51
CA GLY A 417 35.60 3.19 16.44
C GLY A 417 35.35 2.76 17.90
N GLY A 418 34.56 1.70 18.12
CA GLY A 418 34.15 1.24 19.45
C GLY A 418 32.92 1.97 20.03
N ASP A 419 32.29 2.90 19.32
CA ASP A 419 31.03 3.53 19.71
C ASP A 419 29.88 3.09 18.78
N PRO A 420 28.93 2.26 19.27
CA PRO A 420 27.82 1.78 18.44
C PRO A 420 26.93 2.91 17.90
N GLN A 421 26.95 4.11 18.48
CA GLN A 421 26.20 5.26 17.95
C GLN A 421 26.71 5.74 16.58
N MET A 422 27.96 5.44 16.22
CA MET A 422 28.48 5.70 14.87
C MET A 422 27.73 4.87 13.82
N MET A 423 27.21 3.71 14.22
CA MET A 423 26.45 2.79 13.38
C MET A 423 24.93 3.04 13.40
N LYS A 424 24.43 4.16 13.94
CA LYS A 424 22.98 4.41 14.11
C LYS A 424 22.15 4.38 12.81
N ASN A 425 22.79 4.63 11.66
CA ASN A 425 22.13 4.61 10.35
C ASN A 425 22.24 3.24 9.65
N TRP A 426 23.02 2.31 10.22
CA TRP A 426 23.18 0.97 9.69
C TRP A 426 21.98 0.09 10.00
N LEU A 427 21.80 -0.91 9.13
CA LEU A 427 20.71 -1.87 9.20
C LEU A 427 21.27 -3.26 9.51
N ALA A 428 20.56 -4.00 10.37
CA ALA A 428 21.06 -5.30 10.86
C ALA A 428 21.32 -6.32 9.75
N ILE A 429 20.35 -6.48 8.83
CA ILE A 429 20.46 -7.42 7.70
C ILE A 429 21.64 -7.05 6.79
N HIS A 430 21.79 -5.75 6.51
CA HIS A 430 22.83 -5.24 5.62
C HIS A 430 24.21 -5.47 6.23
N LEU A 431 24.39 -5.09 7.50
CA LEU A 431 25.67 -5.23 8.19
C LEU A 431 26.08 -6.71 8.30
N ALA A 432 25.17 -7.59 8.74
CA ALA A 432 25.45 -9.01 8.87
C ALA A 432 25.80 -9.67 7.52
N PHE A 433 25.07 -9.33 6.46
CA PHE A 433 25.37 -9.82 5.11
C PHE A 433 26.74 -9.32 4.62
N GLY A 434 26.98 -8.01 4.72
CA GLY A 434 28.21 -7.38 4.20
C GLY A 434 29.46 -7.87 4.89
N ILE A 435 29.43 -7.97 6.24
CA ILE A 435 30.55 -8.52 7.02
C ILE A 435 30.82 -9.96 6.58
N ARG A 436 29.79 -10.81 6.48
CA ARG A 436 30.01 -12.21 6.14
C ARG A 436 30.58 -12.39 4.74
N ILE A 437 30.09 -11.65 3.75
CA ILE A 437 30.65 -11.67 2.39
C ILE A 437 32.12 -11.18 2.39
N HIS A 438 32.41 -10.11 3.13
CA HIS A 438 33.76 -9.57 3.21
C HIS A 438 34.74 -10.53 3.89
N GLU A 439 34.36 -11.15 5.01
CA GLU A 439 35.20 -12.11 5.74
C GLU A 439 35.55 -13.34 4.90
N GLU A 440 34.59 -13.86 4.13
CA GLU A 440 34.77 -15.09 3.33
C GLU A 440 35.53 -14.84 2.02
N LEU A 441 35.36 -13.66 1.41
CA LEU A 441 35.97 -13.34 0.12
C LEU A 441 37.24 -12.50 0.23
N GLY A 442 37.45 -11.78 1.33
CA GLY A 442 38.60 -10.90 1.55
C GLY A 442 38.65 -9.69 0.61
N ILE A 443 37.49 -9.16 0.21
CA ILE A 443 37.37 -8.05 -0.75
C ILE A 443 36.34 -7.00 -0.29
N PRO A 444 36.43 -5.74 -0.75
CA PRO A 444 35.45 -4.71 -0.41
C PRO A 444 34.01 -5.09 -0.76
N VAL A 445 33.04 -4.60 0.03
CA VAL A 445 31.61 -4.87 -0.17
C VAL A 445 30.80 -3.57 -0.11
N GLY A 446 30.04 -3.30 -1.15
CA GLY A 446 29.05 -2.23 -1.25
C GLY A 446 27.63 -2.75 -1.09
N LEU A 447 26.84 -2.09 -0.26
CA LEU A 447 25.46 -2.44 0.04
C LEU A 447 24.57 -1.25 -0.34
N VAL A 448 23.94 -1.32 -1.51
CA VAL A 448 23.02 -0.27 -1.98
C VAL A 448 21.65 -0.50 -1.37
N ARG A 449 21.25 0.37 -0.45
CA ARG A 449 19.96 0.27 0.26
C ARG A 449 18.90 1.08 -0.48
N ALA A 450 17.85 0.40 -0.94
CA ALA A 450 16.69 1.00 -1.60
C ALA A 450 15.38 0.35 -1.11
N ASN A 451 15.07 0.47 0.18
CA ASN A 451 13.89 -0.14 0.81
C ASN A 451 12.87 0.89 1.33
N ARG A 452 11.57 0.59 1.27
CA ARG A 452 10.48 1.46 1.75
C ARG A 452 9.41 0.70 2.52
N GLY A 453 9.13 1.09 3.76
CA GLY A 453 8.10 0.44 4.59
C GLY A 453 6.67 0.55 4.03
N GLY A 454 5.86 -0.50 4.22
CA GLY A 454 4.42 -0.50 3.89
C GLY A 454 4.09 -0.46 2.40
N THR A 455 5.00 -0.93 1.55
CA THR A 455 4.82 -0.95 0.09
C THR A 455 4.28 -2.26 -0.43
N TYR A 456 3.36 -2.21 -1.39
CA TYR A 456 2.98 -3.36 -2.21
C TYR A 456 3.99 -3.62 -3.32
N ILE A 457 3.99 -4.85 -3.85
CA ILE A 457 4.82 -5.21 -5.00
C ILE A 457 4.51 -4.38 -6.25
N SER A 458 3.26 -3.90 -6.40
CA SER A 458 2.83 -2.99 -7.48
C SER A 458 3.55 -1.65 -7.51
N THR A 459 4.31 -1.30 -6.48
CA THR A 459 5.10 -0.05 -6.49
C THR A 459 6.50 -0.26 -7.05
N TRP A 460 6.97 -1.51 -7.13
CA TRP A 460 8.34 -1.90 -7.48
C TRP A 460 8.48 -2.42 -8.91
N SER A 461 7.40 -2.40 -9.67
CA SER A 461 7.30 -2.79 -11.07
C SER A 461 6.98 -1.57 -11.93
N SER A 462 7.44 -1.55 -13.17
CA SER A 462 7.15 -0.45 -14.10
C SER A 462 5.67 -0.44 -14.51
N MET A 463 5.18 0.72 -14.95
CA MET A 463 3.84 0.83 -15.52
C MET A 463 3.66 -0.02 -16.78
N ASP A 464 4.72 -0.25 -17.54
CA ASP A 464 4.67 -1.11 -18.72
C ASP A 464 4.47 -2.57 -18.32
N LEU A 465 5.13 -3.03 -17.25
CA LEU A 465 4.87 -4.35 -16.70
C LEU A 465 3.42 -4.47 -16.23
N HIS A 466 2.90 -3.47 -15.50
CA HIS A 466 1.50 -3.49 -15.06
C HIS A 466 0.51 -3.63 -16.23
N ARG A 467 0.72 -2.88 -17.32
CA ARG A 467 -0.16 -2.94 -18.50
C ARG A 467 -0.07 -4.26 -19.26
N SER A 468 1.03 -4.99 -19.10
CA SER A 468 1.27 -6.25 -19.81
C SER A 468 0.81 -7.50 -19.06
N LEU A 469 0.66 -7.42 -17.74
CA LEU A 469 0.42 -8.59 -16.89
C LEU A 469 -1.04 -8.60 -16.39
N PRO A 470 -1.85 -9.63 -16.74
CA PRO A 470 -3.28 -9.67 -16.42
C PRO A 470 -3.60 -9.52 -14.94
N SER A 471 -2.75 -10.04 -14.05
CA SER A 471 -2.96 -9.88 -12.60
C SER A 471 -2.93 -8.43 -12.12
N TYR A 472 -2.57 -7.43 -12.93
CA TYR A 472 -2.69 -6.01 -12.58
C TYR A 472 -3.95 -5.33 -13.14
N GLU A 473 -4.78 -5.99 -13.94
CA GLU A 473 -5.93 -5.36 -14.63
C GLU A 473 -6.92 -4.73 -13.63
N GLU A 474 -7.45 -5.50 -12.66
CA GLU A 474 -8.37 -4.98 -11.62
C GLU A 474 -7.71 -3.86 -10.77
N PHE A 475 -6.40 -3.94 -10.53
CA PHE A 475 -5.66 -2.91 -9.80
C PHE A 475 -5.59 -1.59 -10.58
N LEU A 476 -5.30 -1.66 -11.89
CA LEU A 476 -5.23 -0.48 -12.75
C LEU A 476 -6.61 0.14 -12.97
N GLU A 477 -7.64 -0.67 -13.25
CA GLU A 477 -9.01 -0.18 -13.40
C GLU A 477 -9.50 0.54 -12.12
N GLY A 478 -9.22 -0.05 -10.95
CA GLY A 478 -9.56 0.57 -9.67
C GLY A 478 -8.82 1.89 -9.45
N HIS A 479 -7.55 1.97 -9.86
CA HIS A 479 -6.75 3.18 -9.75
C HIS A 479 -7.23 4.28 -10.72
N GLU A 480 -7.45 3.95 -11.99
CA GLU A 480 -7.95 4.87 -13.01
C GLU A 480 -9.35 5.41 -12.67
N SER A 481 -10.25 4.56 -12.14
CA SER A 481 -11.57 4.99 -11.65
C SER A 481 -11.43 6.02 -10.52
N MET A 482 -10.51 5.82 -9.59
CA MET A 482 -10.27 6.77 -8.49
C MET A 482 -9.74 8.12 -8.99
N GLU A 483 -8.90 8.12 -10.04
CA GLU A 483 -8.39 9.34 -10.66
C GLU A 483 -9.48 10.07 -11.45
N GLN A 484 -10.23 9.37 -12.32
CA GLN A 484 -11.30 9.95 -13.13
C GLN A 484 -12.38 10.63 -12.27
N GLU A 485 -12.65 10.07 -11.09
CA GLU A 485 -13.68 10.57 -10.18
C GLU A 485 -13.12 11.51 -9.09
N ASN A 486 -11.87 11.98 -9.24
CA ASN A 486 -11.18 12.90 -8.31
C ASN A 486 -11.22 12.45 -6.84
N VAL A 487 -11.32 11.14 -6.59
CA VAL A 487 -11.48 10.56 -5.26
C VAL A 487 -10.28 10.90 -4.39
N LEU A 488 -9.08 10.75 -4.95
CA LEU A 488 -7.82 11.02 -4.25
C LEU A 488 -7.68 12.48 -3.85
N GLU A 489 -8.13 13.39 -4.71
CA GLU A 489 -8.14 14.82 -4.46
C GLU A 489 -9.10 15.17 -3.32
N ILE A 490 -10.32 14.62 -3.33
CA ILE A 490 -11.30 14.80 -2.25
C ILE A 490 -10.73 14.29 -0.91
N ILE A 491 -10.12 13.10 -0.90
CA ILE A 491 -9.46 12.55 0.31
C ILE A 491 -8.35 13.48 0.80
N HIS A 492 -7.53 13.97 -0.11
CA HIS A 492 -6.40 14.83 0.20
C HIS A 492 -6.84 16.14 0.85
N LEU A 493 -7.85 16.79 0.27
CA LEU A 493 -8.40 18.03 0.78
C LEU A 493 -9.06 17.84 2.15
N GLY A 494 -9.83 16.76 2.32
CA GLY A 494 -10.41 16.39 3.62
C GLY A 494 -9.35 16.12 4.70
N LYS A 495 -8.27 15.38 4.35
CA LYS A 495 -7.13 15.15 5.26
C LYS A 495 -6.41 16.46 5.60
N THR A 496 -6.26 17.36 4.64
CA THR A 496 -5.65 18.68 4.84
C THR A 496 -6.49 19.53 5.78
N ALA A 497 -7.81 19.59 5.59
CA ALA A 497 -8.73 20.25 6.51
C ALA A 497 -8.63 19.66 7.93
N GLY A 498 -8.59 18.32 8.05
CA GLY A 498 -8.41 17.64 9.33
C GLY A 498 -7.07 17.97 10.03
N LYS A 499 -5.98 18.13 9.27
CA LYS A 499 -4.68 18.59 9.80
C LYS A 499 -4.77 20.03 10.30
N ILE A 500 -5.43 20.91 9.55
CA ILE A 500 -5.63 22.31 9.92
C ILE A 500 -6.46 22.41 11.21
N ARG A 501 -7.59 21.68 11.32
CA ARG A 501 -8.40 21.62 12.55
C ARG A 501 -7.58 21.17 13.77
N LYS A 502 -6.79 20.09 13.62
CA LYS A 502 -5.89 19.60 14.70
C LYS A 502 -4.80 20.60 15.05
N TRP A 503 -4.31 21.37 14.09
CA TRP A 503 -3.34 22.43 14.32
C TRP A 503 -3.98 23.59 15.10
N LYS A 504 -5.16 24.07 14.70
CA LYS A 504 -5.90 25.12 15.43
C LYS A 504 -6.16 24.75 16.89
N ALA A 505 -6.66 23.54 17.15
CA ALA A 505 -6.85 23.06 18.52
C ALA A 505 -5.55 23.00 19.34
N ARG A 506 -4.39 22.78 18.70
CA ARG A 506 -3.07 22.84 19.36
C ARG A 506 -2.58 24.27 19.56
N VAL A 507 -2.96 25.21 18.69
CA VAL A 507 -2.69 26.65 18.87
C VAL A 507 -3.45 27.15 20.09
N GLU A 508 -4.76 26.92 20.16
CA GLU A 508 -5.61 27.29 21.31
C GLU A 508 -5.04 26.72 22.61
N LYS A 509 -4.72 25.42 22.63
CA LYS A 509 -4.11 24.78 23.79
C LYS A 509 -2.73 25.38 24.15
N ALA A 510 -1.91 25.73 23.17
CA ALA A 510 -0.62 26.36 23.43
C ALA A 510 -0.80 27.77 24.02
N GLU A 511 -1.78 28.53 23.55
CA GLU A 511 -2.14 29.84 24.10
C GLU A 511 -2.61 29.74 25.56
N GLU A 512 -3.50 28.79 25.86
CA GLU A 512 -3.95 28.50 27.24
C GLU A 512 -2.79 28.12 28.17
N GLU A 513 -1.80 27.37 27.65
CA GLU A 513 -0.62 26.92 28.40
C GLU A 513 0.53 27.95 28.42
N GLY A 514 0.39 29.11 27.75
CA GLY A 514 1.45 30.12 27.62
C GLY A 514 2.69 29.64 26.85
N LYS A 515 2.52 28.69 25.94
CA LYS A 515 3.57 28.10 25.08
C LYS A 515 3.56 28.74 23.70
N PRO A 516 4.70 28.70 22.96
CA PRO A 516 4.71 29.13 21.57
C PRO A 516 3.77 28.27 20.71
N PRO A 517 3.07 28.85 19.72
CA PRO A 517 2.17 28.10 18.87
C PRO A 517 2.94 27.05 18.04
N PRO A 518 2.33 25.89 17.74
CA PRO A 518 2.92 24.93 16.83
C PRO A 518 3.06 25.52 15.42
N LYS A 519 4.05 25.02 14.66
CA LYS A 519 4.25 25.42 13.27
C LYS A 519 3.01 25.10 12.42
N GLU A 520 2.63 26.05 11.57
CA GLU A 520 1.55 25.88 10.59
C GLU A 520 1.74 24.64 9.69
N PRO A 521 0.66 23.92 9.37
CA PRO A 521 0.72 22.82 8.42
C PRO A 521 1.05 23.33 7.01
N LYS A 522 1.97 22.65 6.32
CA LYS A 522 2.22 22.92 4.89
C LYS A 522 1.04 22.39 4.07
N ILE A 523 0.48 23.24 3.21
CA ILE A 523 -0.50 22.87 2.19
C ILE A 523 0.28 22.34 0.97
N THR A 524 -0.05 21.14 0.51
CA THR A 524 0.58 20.49 -0.65
C THR A 524 -0.48 20.12 -1.67
N VAL A 525 -0.15 20.03 -2.96
CA VAL A 525 -1.11 19.68 -4.01
C VAL A 525 -1.47 18.20 -4.01
N LYS A 526 -0.45 17.34 -3.88
CA LYS A 526 -0.65 15.90 -3.93
C LYS A 526 -0.70 15.29 -2.53
N MET A 527 -1.55 14.27 -2.39
CA MET A 527 -1.43 13.34 -1.27
C MET A 527 -0.23 12.43 -1.54
N LYS A 528 0.74 12.44 -0.63
CA LYS A 528 1.80 11.42 -0.66
C LYS A 528 1.19 10.06 -0.38
N ARG A 529 1.03 9.25 -1.42
CA ARG A 529 0.63 7.84 -1.32
C ARG A 529 1.86 6.99 -1.51
N ASN A 530 2.12 6.15 -0.52
CA ASN A 530 3.25 5.23 -0.53
C ASN A 530 3.06 4.07 -1.53
N ASN A 531 1.87 3.95 -2.13
CA ASN A 531 1.42 2.79 -2.89
C ASN A 531 0.80 3.18 -4.24
N GLU A 532 1.27 4.29 -4.82
CA GLU A 532 0.95 4.57 -6.22
C GLU A 532 1.61 3.54 -7.14
N PRO A 533 0.96 3.14 -8.25
CA PRO A 533 1.56 2.27 -9.24
C PRO A 533 2.95 2.76 -9.65
N ALA A 534 3.93 1.86 -9.67
CA ALA A 534 5.32 2.10 -10.12
C ALA A 534 6.14 3.13 -9.33
N LEU A 535 5.60 3.70 -8.24
CA LEU A 535 6.23 4.80 -7.51
C LEU A 535 7.69 4.55 -7.10
N HIS A 536 7.98 3.34 -6.60
CA HIS A 536 9.33 2.98 -6.13
C HIS A 536 10.21 2.47 -7.27
N TRP A 537 9.62 1.88 -8.30
CA TRP A 537 10.32 1.62 -9.54
C TRP A 537 10.89 2.93 -10.09
N ASP A 538 10.04 3.94 -10.34
CA ASP A 538 10.44 5.22 -10.94
C ASP A 538 11.38 6.03 -10.02
N GLY A 539 11.10 6.04 -8.71
CA GLY A 539 11.80 6.91 -7.76
C GLY A 539 13.07 6.32 -7.13
N LEU A 540 13.21 4.99 -7.10
CA LEU A 540 14.32 4.30 -6.41
C LEU A 540 15.08 3.32 -7.29
N ILE A 541 14.42 2.61 -8.22
CA ILE A 541 15.02 1.50 -8.97
C ILE A 541 15.52 1.94 -10.34
N GLU A 542 14.63 2.47 -11.18
CA GLU A 542 14.95 2.95 -12.53
C GLU A 542 16.15 3.93 -12.56
N PRO A 543 16.27 4.90 -11.62
CA PRO A 543 17.40 5.83 -11.63
C PRO A 543 18.76 5.18 -11.32
N MET A 544 18.79 3.94 -10.86
CA MET A 544 20.03 3.17 -10.67
C MET A 544 20.46 2.42 -11.92
N ILE A 545 19.64 2.35 -12.97
CA ILE A 545 20.02 1.70 -14.22
C ILE A 545 21.01 2.61 -14.96
N PRO A 546 22.17 2.11 -15.45
CA PRO A 546 22.64 0.72 -15.48
C PRO A 546 23.82 0.44 -14.51
N PHE A 547 23.75 0.88 -13.25
CA PHE A 547 24.81 0.64 -12.25
C PHE A 547 25.10 -0.84 -12.08
N ALA A 548 26.37 -1.23 -12.29
CA ALA A 548 26.80 -2.61 -12.20
C ALA A 548 26.73 -3.14 -10.77
N MET A 549 26.09 -4.29 -10.59
CA MET A 549 25.89 -4.95 -9.29
C MET A 549 25.93 -6.47 -9.45
N ARG A 550 26.30 -7.18 -8.37
CA ARG A 550 26.35 -8.64 -8.31
C ARG A 550 24.98 -9.28 -8.31
N GLY A 551 24.02 -8.72 -7.55
CA GLY A 551 22.69 -9.29 -7.38
C GLY A 551 21.79 -8.46 -6.47
N VAL A 552 20.59 -8.96 -6.25
CA VAL A 552 19.53 -8.34 -5.43
C VAL A 552 19.22 -9.21 -4.22
N LEU A 553 19.06 -8.55 -3.07
CA LEU A 553 18.47 -9.10 -1.86
C LEU A 553 17.10 -8.43 -1.63
N TRP A 554 16.05 -9.22 -1.52
CA TRP A 554 14.68 -8.75 -1.49
C TRP A 554 13.91 -9.23 -0.26
N TYR A 555 13.34 -8.30 0.50
CA TYR A 555 12.49 -8.65 1.64
C TYR A 555 11.20 -7.84 1.63
N GLN A 556 10.16 -8.44 1.05
CA GLN A 556 8.82 -7.88 0.95
C GLN A 556 7.76 -8.98 0.81
N GLY A 557 6.54 -8.67 1.23
CA GLY A 557 5.35 -9.50 1.01
C GLY A 557 4.24 -9.23 2.03
N GLU A 558 4.57 -8.64 3.18
CA GLU A 558 3.61 -8.44 4.27
C GLU A 558 2.44 -7.53 3.87
N SER A 559 2.67 -6.54 3.00
CA SER A 559 1.59 -5.68 2.50
C SER A 559 0.65 -6.45 1.55
N ASP A 560 1.19 -7.39 0.77
CA ASP A 560 0.48 -8.17 -0.25
C ASP A 560 -0.20 -9.43 0.29
N SER A 561 -0.16 -9.70 1.60
CA SER A 561 -0.70 -10.95 2.16
C SER A 561 -2.17 -11.19 1.81
N ALA A 562 -2.98 -10.14 1.73
CA ALA A 562 -4.39 -10.22 1.36
C ALA A 562 -4.63 -10.46 -0.15
N MET A 563 -3.58 -10.37 -0.97
CA MET A 563 -3.56 -10.56 -2.42
C MET A 563 -2.50 -11.61 -2.79
N ALA A 564 -2.27 -12.59 -1.91
CA ALA A 564 -1.20 -13.57 -2.07
C ALA A 564 -1.30 -14.31 -3.40
N ASN A 565 -2.49 -14.68 -3.86
CA ASN A 565 -2.67 -15.31 -5.16
C ASN A 565 -2.13 -14.45 -6.32
N ALA A 566 -2.39 -13.14 -6.35
CA ALA A 566 -1.84 -12.24 -7.37
C ALA A 566 -0.31 -12.13 -7.30
N TYR A 567 0.26 -12.23 -6.09
CA TYR A 567 1.71 -12.23 -5.87
C TYR A 567 2.43 -13.35 -6.63
N ARG A 568 1.74 -14.47 -6.85
CA ARG A 568 2.26 -15.64 -7.60
C ARG A 568 2.77 -15.28 -8.99
N GLU A 569 2.11 -14.35 -9.66
CA GLU A 569 2.49 -13.89 -11.01
C GLU A 569 3.34 -12.63 -10.93
N ARG A 570 2.94 -11.68 -10.08
CA ARG A 570 3.57 -10.35 -9.98
C ARG A 570 5.04 -10.44 -9.55
N PHE A 571 5.38 -11.33 -8.61
CA PHE A 571 6.75 -11.39 -8.09
C PHE A 571 7.76 -11.99 -9.07
N PRO A 572 7.51 -13.15 -9.70
CA PRO A 572 8.34 -13.63 -10.80
C PRO A 572 8.49 -12.60 -11.94
N ALA A 573 7.39 -11.98 -12.36
CA ALA A 573 7.42 -11.00 -13.45
C ALA A 573 8.24 -9.74 -13.09
N MET A 574 8.18 -9.27 -11.84
CA MET A 574 9.03 -8.19 -11.35
C MET A 574 10.52 -8.56 -11.43
N ILE A 575 10.89 -9.79 -11.01
CA ILE A 575 12.28 -10.27 -11.09
C ILE A 575 12.78 -10.26 -12.53
N GLU A 576 11.98 -10.81 -13.45
CA GLU A 576 12.31 -10.86 -14.88
C GLU A 576 12.42 -9.46 -15.49
N SER A 577 11.50 -8.55 -15.13
CA SER A 577 11.53 -7.16 -15.60
C SER A 577 12.76 -6.40 -15.10
N TRP A 578 13.19 -6.62 -13.84
CA TRP A 578 14.44 -6.02 -13.34
C TRP A 578 15.66 -6.57 -14.05
N ARG A 579 15.71 -7.89 -14.31
CA ARG A 579 16.78 -8.52 -15.09
C ARG A 579 16.87 -7.95 -16.50
N GLU A 580 15.74 -7.81 -17.18
CA GLU A 580 15.66 -7.19 -18.51
C GLU A 580 16.18 -5.75 -18.48
N ALA A 581 15.73 -4.95 -17.50
CA ALA A 581 16.10 -3.55 -17.38
C ALA A 581 17.61 -3.34 -17.14
N TRP A 582 18.28 -4.27 -16.45
CA TRP A 582 19.74 -4.28 -16.29
C TRP A 582 20.50 -4.99 -17.43
N GLY A 583 19.80 -5.68 -18.34
CA GLY A 583 20.42 -6.52 -19.36
C GLY A 583 21.12 -7.77 -18.79
N GLU A 584 20.67 -8.27 -17.64
CA GLU A 584 21.31 -9.33 -16.86
C GLU A 584 20.32 -10.49 -16.61
N SER A 585 20.12 -11.37 -17.61
CA SER A 585 19.11 -12.44 -17.55
C SER A 585 19.31 -13.44 -16.40
N GLU A 586 20.57 -13.63 -15.96
CA GLU A 586 20.94 -14.53 -14.88
C GLU A 586 21.22 -13.79 -13.55
N TRP A 587 20.78 -12.53 -13.41
CA TRP A 587 21.09 -11.73 -12.23
C TRP A 587 20.57 -12.42 -10.95
N PRO A 588 21.45 -12.74 -9.98
CA PRO A 588 21.05 -13.36 -8.72
C PRO A 588 19.98 -12.55 -7.99
N PHE A 589 18.89 -13.21 -7.60
CA PHE A 589 17.79 -12.58 -6.88
C PHE A 589 17.42 -13.43 -5.67
N TYR A 590 17.92 -13.06 -4.49
CA TYR A 590 17.70 -13.81 -3.26
C TYR A 590 16.69 -13.10 -2.38
N PHE A 591 15.70 -13.82 -1.88
CA PHE A 591 14.58 -13.22 -1.18
C PHE A 591 14.26 -13.92 0.13
N VAL A 592 13.35 -13.32 0.91
CA VAL A 592 13.01 -13.78 2.24
C VAL A 592 11.57 -14.28 2.26
N GLN A 593 11.34 -15.51 2.75
CA GLN A 593 10.01 -15.95 3.15
C GLN A 593 9.59 -15.17 4.40
N VAL A 594 8.56 -14.34 4.27
CA VAL A 594 8.20 -13.36 5.29
C VAL A 594 7.66 -14.05 6.53
N ALA A 595 8.13 -13.63 7.70
CA ALA A 595 7.39 -13.80 8.94
C ALA A 595 6.30 -12.71 9.03
N TYR A 596 5.04 -13.11 9.19
CA TYR A 596 3.88 -12.22 9.08
C TYR A 596 3.01 -12.24 10.35
N GLY A 597 2.44 -11.10 10.73
CA GLY A 597 1.52 -10.98 11.87
C GLY A 597 2.09 -10.19 13.06
N LYS A 598 1.45 -10.32 14.23
CA LYS A 598 1.84 -9.66 15.49
C LYS A 598 1.37 -10.48 16.69
N GLY A 599 2.08 -10.38 17.82
CA GLY A 599 1.64 -10.98 19.09
C GLY A 599 1.83 -12.50 19.15
N ALA A 600 1.11 -13.19 20.04
CA ALA A 600 1.29 -14.62 20.29
C ALA A 600 1.17 -15.52 19.05
N LEU A 601 1.77 -16.71 19.14
CA LEU A 601 1.60 -17.75 18.12
C LEU A 601 0.13 -18.21 18.05
N TYR A 602 -0.28 -18.64 16.86
CA TYR A 602 -1.61 -19.19 16.60
C TYR A 602 -1.69 -20.63 17.11
N GLU A 603 -2.51 -20.85 18.14
CA GLU A 603 -2.74 -22.16 18.77
C GLU A 603 -4.14 -22.74 18.46
N GLY A 604 -4.85 -22.16 17.48
CA GLY A 604 -6.18 -22.62 17.08
C GLY A 604 -6.17 -23.85 16.15
N GLU A 605 -7.34 -24.19 15.62
CA GLU A 605 -7.49 -25.26 14.64
C GLU A 605 -6.82 -24.92 13.30
N PRO A 606 -6.24 -25.90 12.58
CA PRO A 606 -5.64 -25.63 11.29
C PRO A 606 -6.72 -25.27 10.26
N GLY A 607 -6.36 -24.43 9.30
CA GLY A 607 -7.32 -23.89 8.33
C GLY A 607 -6.64 -23.06 7.26
N ASP A 608 -7.36 -22.09 6.72
CA ASP A 608 -6.85 -21.21 5.67
C ASP A 608 -6.42 -19.85 6.23
N PHE A 609 -5.24 -19.39 5.80
CA PHE A 609 -4.60 -18.18 6.30
C PHE A 609 -3.90 -17.43 5.18
N GLN A 610 -4.27 -16.16 5.01
CA GLN A 610 -3.64 -15.28 4.01
C GLN A 610 -2.14 -15.14 4.23
N GLY A 611 -1.70 -15.11 5.51
CA GLY A 611 -0.27 -15.06 5.85
C GLY A 611 0.51 -16.31 5.46
N ALA A 612 -0.13 -17.48 5.38
CA ALA A 612 0.53 -18.70 4.90
C ALA A 612 0.59 -18.75 3.37
N GLU A 613 -0.44 -18.22 2.69
CA GLU A 613 -0.49 -18.17 1.23
C GLU A 613 0.61 -17.30 0.62
N ILE A 614 0.92 -16.13 1.23
CA ILE A 614 2.02 -15.30 0.75
C ILE A 614 3.38 -16.00 0.90
N LYS A 615 3.58 -16.74 1.99
CA LYS A 615 4.80 -17.54 2.23
C LYS A 615 4.93 -18.66 1.20
N GLU A 616 3.82 -19.31 0.86
CA GLU A 616 3.78 -20.31 -0.21
C GLU A 616 4.08 -19.70 -1.59
N MET A 617 3.59 -18.49 -1.89
CA MET A 617 3.92 -17.83 -3.17
C MET A 617 5.39 -17.43 -3.25
N GLN A 618 5.98 -17.00 -2.14
CA GLN A 618 7.42 -16.78 -2.05
C GLN A 618 8.19 -18.09 -2.31
N ARG A 619 7.80 -19.20 -1.66
CA ARG A 619 8.42 -20.52 -1.93
C ARG A 619 8.30 -20.92 -3.40
N ARG A 620 7.13 -20.75 -4.01
CA ARG A 620 6.90 -21.08 -5.43
C ARG A 620 7.72 -20.21 -6.38
N THR A 621 8.13 -19.01 -5.97
CA THR A 621 9.00 -18.14 -6.77
C THR A 621 10.40 -18.74 -6.97
N LEU A 622 10.80 -19.73 -6.17
CA LEU A 622 12.03 -20.52 -6.41
C LEU A 622 12.04 -21.25 -7.76
N SER A 623 10.90 -21.34 -8.45
CA SER A 623 10.86 -21.84 -9.84
C SER A 623 11.54 -20.89 -10.85
N VAL A 624 11.76 -19.63 -10.49
CA VAL A 624 12.55 -18.68 -11.28
C VAL A 624 14.05 -19.00 -11.13
N PRO A 625 14.80 -19.22 -12.22
CA PRO A 625 16.24 -19.54 -12.14
C PRO A 625 17.06 -18.45 -11.43
N ASN A 626 18.21 -18.85 -10.85
CA ASN A 626 19.13 -17.99 -10.09
C ASN A 626 18.44 -17.23 -8.94
N THR A 627 17.50 -17.90 -8.28
CA THR A 627 16.88 -17.42 -7.06
C THR A 627 17.20 -18.34 -5.89
N ALA A 628 17.12 -17.78 -4.68
CA ALA A 628 17.24 -18.50 -3.43
C ALA A 628 16.35 -17.82 -2.40
N MET A 629 15.88 -18.58 -1.41
CA MET A 629 14.96 -18.08 -0.40
C MET A 629 15.48 -18.43 0.98
N VAL A 630 15.40 -17.47 1.91
CA VAL A 630 15.69 -17.70 3.32
C VAL A 630 14.40 -17.62 4.14
N VAL A 631 14.23 -18.56 5.06
CA VAL A 631 13.03 -18.64 5.92
C VAL A 631 13.28 -17.82 7.20
N THR A 632 12.24 -17.17 7.75
CA THR A 632 12.38 -16.30 8.93
C THR A 632 11.33 -16.51 10.03
N ASP A 633 10.42 -17.47 9.87
CA ASP A 633 9.35 -17.73 10.85
C ASP A 633 9.88 -18.09 12.26
N ASP A 634 11.09 -18.64 12.36
CA ASP A 634 11.71 -19.03 13.63
C ASP A 634 12.35 -17.88 14.41
N LEU A 635 12.34 -16.66 13.87
CA LEU A 635 13.02 -15.48 14.45
C LEU A 635 12.08 -14.53 15.21
N MET A 636 10.77 -14.74 15.15
CA MET A 636 9.79 -13.89 15.85
C MET A 636 9.46 -14.43 17.24
N THR A 637 9.44 -13.58 18.26
CA THR A 637 8.96 -13.91 19.61
C THR A 637 7.49 -13.50 19.81
N PRO A 638 6.78 -13.99 20.84
CA PRO A 638 5.40 -13.58 21.13
C PRO A 638 5.22 -12.08 21.41
N GLU A 639 6.27 -11.39 21.84
CA GLU A 639 6.29 -9.94 22.13
C GLU A 639 6.44 -9.09 20.86
N ASP A 640 6.88 -9.69 19.76
CA ASP A 640 7.11 -8.99 18.51
C ASP A 640 5.80 -8.56 17.82
N GLY A 641 5.87 -7.41 17.17
CA GLY A 641 4.90 -7.00 16.15
C GLY A 641 5.28 -7.50 14.76
N VAL A 642 4.72 -6.86 13.74
CA VAL A 642 5.06 -7.13 12.32
C VAL A 642 6.52 -6.81 11.97
N HIS A 643 7.20 -6.04 12.83
CA HIS A 643 8.64 -5.79 12.75
C HIS A 643 9.30 -6.44 13.96
N TYR A 644 9.84 -7.64 13.76
CA TYR A 644 10.54 -8.40 14.79
C TYR A 644 11.99 -7.94 14.95
N HIS A 645 12.55 -8.15 16.14
CA HIS A 645 13.87 -7.62 16.52
C HIS A 645 15.05 -8.48 16.05
N ASP A 646 14.90 -9.80 15.93
CA ASP A 646 16.03 -10.69 15.63
C ASP A 646 16.40 -10.75 14.13
N LYS A 647 17.08 -9.69 13.65
CA LYS A 647 17.34 -9.46 12.22
C LYS A 647 18.71 -9.87 11.72
N LEU A 648 19.69 -10.08 12.62
CA LEU A 648 21.04 -10.49 12.23
C LEU A 648 21.04 -11.85 11.50
N PRO A 649 20.29 -12.88 11.95
CA PRO A 649 20.24 -14.17 11.28
C PRO A 649 19.76 -14.10 9.82
N VAL A 650 18.90 -13.13 9.49
CA VAL A 650 18.43 -12.94 8.11
C VAL A 650 19.58 -12.57 7.18
N GLY A 651 20.44 -11.63 7.60
CA GLY A 651 21.62 -11.23 6.83
C GLY A 651 22.62 -12.38 6.65
N TYR A 652 22.84 -13.18 7.69
CA TYR A 652 23.70 -14.37 7.61
C TYR A 652 23.14 -15.44 6.67
N ARG A 653 21.84 -15.73 6.74
CA ARG A 653 21.20 -16.71 5.83
C ARG A 653 21.28 -16.25 4.37
N LEU A 654 21.07 -14.95 4.10
CA LEU A 654 21.24 -14.40 2.75
C LEU A 654 22.70 -14.47 2.28
N ALA A 655 23.66 -14.33 3.19
CA ALA A 655 25.08 -14.48 2.85
C ALA A 655 25.41 -15.94 2.48
N LEU A 656 24.89 -16.93 3.22
CA LEU A 656 25.02 -18.35 2.84
C LEU A 656 24.47 -18.60 1.43
N ALA A 657 23.27 -18.08 1.14
CA ALA A 657 22.66 -18.21 -0.18
C ALA A 657 23.55 -17.61 -1.28
N ALA A 658 24.16 -16.45 -1.04
CA ALA A 658 25.07 -15.82 -1.99
C ALA A 658 26.40 -16.58 -2.16
N LEU A 659 27.03 -16.99 -1.06
CA LEU A 659 28.26 -17.78 -1.07
C LEU A 659 28.10 -19.09 -1.85
N ALA A 660 26.99 -19.80 -1.64
CA ALA A 660 26.69 -21.01 -2.39
C ALA A 660 26.38 -20.71 -3.87
N ASN A 661 25.43 -19.83 -4.15
CA ASN A 661 24.83 -19.72 -5.49
C ASN A 661 25.53 -18.71 -6.42
N ALA A 662 26.09 -17.62 -5.89
CA ALA A 662 26.79 -16.61 -6.69
C ALA A 662 28.31 -16.85 -6.76
N TYR A 663 28.88 -17.52 -5.75
CA TYR A 663 30.32 -17.76 -5.64
C TYR A 663 30.71 -19.25 -5.70
N GLY A 664 29.73 -20.17 -5.78
CA GLY A 664 29.96 -21.59 -6.00
C GLY A 664 30.62 -22.31 -4.82
N MET A 665 30.48 -21.79 -3.60
CA MET A 665 30.99 -22.46 -2.41
C MET A 665 30.13 -23.68 -2.06
N ASP A 666 30.78 -24.78 -1.68
CA ASP A 666 30.13 -26.00 -1.23
C ASP A 666 29.69 -25.86 0.24
N ILE A 667 28.57 -25.16 0.44
CA ILE A 667 27.96 -24.91 1.75
C ILE A 667 26.45 -25.06 1.67
N GLU A 668 25.85 -25.57 2.74
CA GLU A 668 24.39 -25.61 2.87
C GLU A 668 23.85 -24.19 3.15
N TYR A 669 22.83 -23.79 2.42
CA TYR A 669 22.33 -22.42 2.41
C TYR A 669 20.81 -22.31 2.60
N SER A 670 20.08 -23.42 2.51
CA SER A 670 18.64 -23.46 2.70
C SER A 670 18.27 -24.49 3.74
N GLY A 671 17.14 -24.26 4.43
CA GLY A 671 16.47 -25.31 5.18
C GLY A 671 15.64 -26.21 4.26
N PRO A 672 14.97 -27.24 4.82
CA PRO A 672 14.21 -28.19 4.05
C PRO A 672 13.14 -27.53 3.15
N LEU A 673 13.15 -27.86 1.87
CA LEU A 673 12.17 -27.38 0.88
C LEU A 673 11.33 -28.56 0.39
N TYR A 674 10.01 -28.48 0.57
CA TYR A 674 9.10 -29.54 0.11
C TYR A 674 9.25 -29.80 -1.40
N ARG A 675 9.47 -31.07 -1.74
CA ARG A 675 9.60 -31.55 -3.12
C ARG A 675 8.39 -32.35 -3.57
N GLU A 676 8.03 -33.39 -2.82
CA GLU A 676 6.94 -34.31 -3.18
C GLU A 676 6.42 -35.08 -1.96
N MET A 677 5.27 -35.75 -2.14
CA MET A 677 4.68 -36.62 -1.13
C MET A 677 4.30 -37.98 -1.71
N MET A 678 4.30 -39.00 -0.84
CA MET A 678 3.76 -40.34 -1.13
C MET A 678 2.78 -40.77 -0.05
N ILE A 679 1.63 -41.33 -0.46
CA ILE A 679 0.63 -41.89 0.45
C ILE A 679 0.94 -43.37 0.66
N GLU A 680 1.19 -43.78 1.90
CA GLU A 680 1.60 -45.13 2.29
C GLU A 680 0.79 -45.57 3.52
N ASP A 681 -0.01 -46.64 3.40
CA ASP A 681 -0.72 -47.25 4.53
C ASP A 681 -1.52 -46.28 5.43
N GLY A 682 -2.21 -45.30 4.84
CA GLY A 682 -2.99 -44.29 5.57
C GLY A 682 -2.13 -43.18 6.20
N GLN A 683 -0.86 -43.06 5.80
CA GLN A 683 0.06 -42.00 6.18
C GLN A 683 0.55 -41.24 4.94
N ILE A 684 1.14 -40.06 5.15
CA ILE A 684 1.81 -39.30 4.09
C ILE A 684 3.29 -39.17 4.43
N ARG A 685 4.15 -39.63 3.53
CA ARG A 685 5.60 -39.42 3.57
C ARG A 685 5.96 -38.22 2.71
N LEU A 686 6.73 -37.30 3.27
CA LEU A 686 7.17 -36.05 2.65
C LEU A 686 8.66 -36.12 2.34
N TYR A 687 9.02 -35.66 1.15
CA TYR A 687 10.39 -35.56 0.65
C TYR A 687 10.77 -34.11 0.48
N PHE A 688 12.04 -33.81 0.81
CA PHE A 688 12.56 -32.46 0.80
C PHE A 688 13.87 -32.39 0.02
N ASP A 689 14.13 -31.24 -0.59
CA ASP A 689 15.50 -30.80 -0.88
C ASP A 689 16.09 -30.16 0.39
N HIS A 690 17.43 -30.08 0.50
CA HIS A 690 18.14 -29.60 1.70
C HIS A 690 17.77 -30.39 2.98
N SER A 691 17.71 -31.72 2.83
CA SER A 691 17.13 -32.67 3.79
C SER A 691 18.15 -33.40 4.66
N GLU A 692 19.44 -33.12 4.53
CA GLU A 692 20.46 -33.81 5.32
C GLU A 692 20.25 -33.53 6.83
N GLY A 693 20.17 -34.61 7.62
CA GLY A 693 20.01 -34.53 9.08
C GLY A 693 18.74 -33.84 9.58
N LEU A 694 17.59 -34.08 8.92
CA LEU A 694 16.29 -33.58 9.40
C LEU A 694 16.08 -33.87 10.90
N GLN A 695 15.64 -32.85 11.64
CA GLN A 695 15.35 -32.97 13.07
C GLN A 695 14.36 -31.90 13.53
N ALA A 696 13.78 -32.09 14.71
CA ALA A 696 13.07 -31.04 15.42
C ALA A 696 14.09 -30.13 16.12
N LYS A 697 13.96 -28.81 15.96
CA LYS A 697 14.81 -27.80 16.63
C LYS A 697 14.72 -27.95 18.14
N ASP A 698 13.50 -28.08 18.65
CA ASP A 698 13.19 -28.25 20.06
C ASP A 698 11.96 -29.15 20.23
N GLY A 699 11.99 -30.06 21.21
CA GLY A 699 10.84 -30.90 21.57
C GLY A 699 10.45 -31.94 20.51
N ASP A 700 9.17 -32.34 20.51
CA ASP A 700 8.60 -33.26 19.51
C ASP A 700 8.37 -32.54 18.18
N LEU A 701 8.53 -33.25 17.06
CA LEU A 701 8.30 -32.68 15.72
C LEU A 701 6.83 -32.27 15.56
N GLY A 702 6.58 -31.01 15.21
CA GLY A 702 5.24 -30.43 15.13
C GLY A 702 5.02 -29.52 13.92
N GLY A 703 3.87 -28.84 13.92
CA GLY A 703 3.49 -27.87 12.87
C GLY A 703 2.88 -28.47 11.61
N PHE A 704 2.50 -29.75 11.62
CA PHE A 704 1.88 -30.43 10.49
C PHE A 704 0.37 -30.56 10.67
N ALA A 705 -0.39 -30.16 9.65
CA ALA A 705 -1.82 -30.42 9.53
C ALA A 705 -2.07 -31.38 8.36
N MET A 706 -3.07 -32.26 8.49
CA MET A 706 -3.45 -33.26 7.49
C MET A 706 -4.94 -33.17 7.20
N ALA A 707 -5.32 -33.44 5.96
CA ALA A 707 -6.72 -33.51 5.54
C ALA A 707 -7.00 -34.69 4.61
N GLY A 708 -8.23 -35.20 4.67
CA GLY A 708 -8.78 -36.17 3.73
C GLY A 708 -9.43 -35.51 2.51
N ALA A 709 -10.23 -36.28 1.77
CA ALA A 709 -10.97 -35.75 0.61
C ALA A 709 -12.09 -34.77 0.99
N ASP A 710 -12.50 -34.75 2.25
CA ASP A 710 -13.47 -33.82 2.84
C ASP A 710 -12.89 -32.42 3.12
N ARG A 711 -11.58 -32.26 2.95
CA ARG A 711 -10.84 -31.00 3.16
C ARG A 711 -10.91 -30.45 4.58
N GLN A 712 -11.27 -31.30 5.55
CA GLN A 712 -11.24 -30.92 6.95
C GLN A 712 -9.82 -31.09 7.49
N TRP A 713 -9.21 -29.99 7.88
CA TRP A 713 -7.84 -29.99 8.41
C TRP A 713 -7.85 -30.37 9.89
N VAL A 714 -6.92 -31.26 10.27
CA VAL A 714 -6.64 -31.61 11.67
C VAL A 714 -5.14 -31.56 11.92
N TRP A 715 -4.74 -31.17 13.13
CA TRP A 715 -3.34 -31.27 13.55
C TRP A 715 -2.90 -32.74 13.54
N ALA A 716 -1.73 -33.03 12.97
CA ALA A 716 -1.28 -34.38 12.71
C ALA A 716 0.02 -34.70 13.46
N ASN A 717 0.21 -35.99 13.77
CA ASN A 717 1.48 -36.46 14.32
C ASN A 717 2.51 -36.57 13.20
N ALA A 718 3.73 -36.11 13.45
CA ALA A 718 4.84 -36.19 12.52
C ALA A 718 6.07 -36.84 13.16
N ARG A 719 6.86 -37.57 12.36
CA ARG A 719 8.17 -38.09 12.76
C ARG A 719 9.17 -38.00 11.62
N VAL A 720 10.43 -37.76 11.95
CA VAL A 720 11.53 -37.91 11.00
C VAL A 720 11.79 -39.39 10.73
N ASP A 721 12.05 -39.72 9.46
CA ASP A 721 12.44 -41.05 8.99
C ASP A 721 13.53 -40.90 7.92
N GLY A 722 14.79 -40.88 8.36
CA GLY A 722 15.93 -40.51 7.50
C GLY A 722 15.81 -39.06 7.03
N GLU A 723 15.88 -38.85 5.72
CA GLU A 723 15.73 -37.55 5.05
C GLU A 723 14.26 -37.23 4.69
N THR A 724 13.31 -37.97 5.27
CA THR A 724 11.87 -37.79 5.02
C THR A 724 11.12 -37.53 6.32
N VAL A 725 9.90 -36.99 6.20
CA VAL A 725 8.97 -36.85 7.33
C VAL A 725 7.72 -37.68 7.06
N VAL A 726 7.30 -38.49 8.02
CA VAL A 726 6.05 -39.26 7.96
C VAL A 726 5.01 -38.58 8.83
N VAL A 727 3.87 -38.24 8.24
CA VAL A 727 2.74 -37.54 8.87
C VAL A 727 1.54 -38.48 8.92
N SER A 728 0.81 -38.50 10.03
CA SER A 728 -0.37 -39.36 10.20
C SER A 728 -1.34 -38.85 11.27
N HIS A 729 -2.61 -39.23 11.15
CA HIS A 729 -3.64 -38.96 12.15
C HIS A 729 -4.57 -40.18 12.28
N PRO A 730 -4.96 -40.63 13.50
CA PRO A 730 -5.77 -41.83 13.70
C PRO A 730 -7.16 -41.76 13.03
N ASP A 731 -7.73 -40.55 12.92
CA ASP A 731 -9.06 -40.35 12.35
C ASP A 731 -9.04 -40.03 10.85
N VAL A 732 -7.87 -39.82 10.25
CA VAL A 732 -7.73 -39.55 8.80
C VAL A 732 -7.20 -40.79 8.10
N LEU A 733 -8.10 -41.73 7.79
CA LEU A 733 -7.74 -43.04 7.23
C LEU A 733 -7.30 -42.98 5.76
N GLU A 734 -7.81 -42.01 5.00
CA GLU A 734 -7.48 -41.78 3.59
C GLU A 734 -6.91 -40.37 3.39
N PRO A 735 -5.68 -40.11 3.85
CA PRO A 735 -5.11 -38.77 3.78
C PRO A 735 -4.87 -38.36 2.34
N LYS A 736 -5.11 -37.08 2.04
CA LYS A 736 -4.95 -36.47 0.72
C LYS A 736 -3.95 -35.33 0.70
N ALA A 737 -3.78 -34.63 1.81
CA ALA A 737 -2.99 -33.42 1.83
C ALA A 737 -2.30 -33.20 3.18
N VAL A 738 -1.18 -32.49 3.15
CA VAL A 738 -0.45 -31.98 4.31
C VAL A 738 -0.16 -30.49 4.12
N ARG A 739 -0.21 -29.74 5.21
CA ARG A 739 0.28 -28.36 5.34
C ARG A 739 1.28 -28.29 6.48
N TYR A 740 2.35 -27.52 6.33
CA TYR A 740 3.36 -27.31 7.35
C TYR A 740 3.47 -25.82 7.71
N SER A 741 3.43 -25.50 9.00
CA SER A 741 3.53 -24.14 9.52
C SER A 741 2.55 -23.15 8.85
N TRP A 742 1.34 -23.63 8.55
CA TRP A 742 0.36 -22.92 7.74
C TRP A 742 -0.53 -22.00 8.59
N ALA A 743 0.01 -20.84 8.96
CA ALA A 743 -0.73 -19.72 9.58
C ALA A 743 0.01 -18.38 9.37
N GLU A 744 -0.58 -17.25 9.79
CA GLU A 744 0.20 -16.00 9.90
C GLU A 744 1.40 -16.22 10.84
N ARG A 745 1.12 -16.65 12.08
CA ARG A 745 2.10 -16.98 13.12
C ARG A 745 1.93 -18.44 13.57
N PRO A 746 2.47 -19.42 12.85
CA PRO A 746 2.25 -20.83 13.17
C PRO A 746 2.84 -21.19 14.54
N SER A 747 2.09 -21.93 15.35
CA SER A 747 2.64 -22.63 16.51
C SER A 747 3.21 -24.00 16.11
N GLY A 748 4.19 -24.49 16.87
CA GLY A 748 4.70 -25.87 16.74
C GLY A 748 5.60 -26.15 15.54
N GLY A 749 5.78 -25.22 14.60
CA GLY A 749 6.71 -25.37 13.48
C GLY A 749 8.16 -25.40 13.93
N ASN A 750 8.81 -26.56 13.86
CA ASN A 750 10.18 -26.74 14.37
C ASN A 750 11.08 -27.67 13.52
N LEU A 751 10.74 -27.95 12.27
CA LEU A 751 11.57 -28.80 11.40
C LEU A 751 12.78 -27.99 10.91
N VAL A 752 13.98 -28.53 11.13
CA VAL A 752 15.25 -27.99 10.64
C VAL A 752 16.09 -29.10 10.00
N ASN A 753 17.07 -28.73 9.18
CA ASN A 753 18.12 -29.66 8.74
C ASN A 753 19.30 -29.71 9.74
N GLN A 754 20.36 -30.42 9.38
CA GLN A 754 21.56 -30.59 10.20
C GLN A 754 22.21 -29.25 10.61
N GLU A 755 22.22 -28.27 9.70
CA GLU A 755 22.77 -26.93 9.94
C GLU A 755 21.83 -26.03 10.76
N GLY A 756 20.68 -26.54 11.17
CA GLY A 756 19.70 -25.80 11.95
C GLY A 756 18.91 -24.77 11.13
N LEU A 757 18.94 -24.87 9.79
CA LEU A 757 18.15 -24.00 8.91
C LEU A 757 16.69 -24.48 8.88
N PRO A 758 15.69 -23.59 9.11
CA PRO A 758 14.29 -23.97 9.24
C PRO A 758 13.65 -24.32 7.90
N ALA A 759 12.74 -25.30 7.93
CA ALA A 759 11.94 -25.69 6.79
C ALA A 759 11.00 -24.55 6.36
N ALA A 760 10.82 -24.39 5.05
CA ALA A 760 9.90 -23.39 4.52
C ALA A 760 8.44 -23.78 4.77
N VAL A 761 7.56 -22.78 4.91
CA VAL A 761 6.09 -23.01 4.91
C VAL A 761 5.68 -23.58 3.55
N PHE A 762 4.85 -24.63 3.55
CA PHE A 762 4.35 -25.26 2.33
C PHE A 762 2.98 -25.92 2.52
N ARG A 763 2.35 -26.22 1.38
CA ARG A 763 1.18 -27.11 1.25
C ARG A 763 1.43 -28.16 0.17
N THR A 764 0.79 -29.32 0.27
CA THR A 764 0.88 -30.38 -0.75
C THR A 764 -0.34 -30.46 -1.67
N ASP A 765 -1.40 -29.71 -1.36
CA ASP A 765 -2.63 -29.69 -2.14
C ASP A 765 -2.71 -28.50 -3.09
N ASP A 766 -3.63 -28.59 -4.05
CA ASP A 766 -3.95 -27.59 -5.06
C ASP A 766 -5.34 -26.96 -4.86
N TRP A 767 -5.93 -27.12 -3.67
CA TRP A 767 -7.27 -26.59 -3.40
C TRP A 767 -7.28 -25.05 -3.43
N PRO A 768 -8.45 -24.45 -3.72
CA PRO A 768 -8.59 -22.99 -3.77
C PRO A 768 -8.00 -22.27 -2.57
N MET A 769 -7.41 -21.12 -2.84
CA MET A 769 -6.82 -20.26 -1.83
C MET A 769 -7.82 -19.22 -1.34
N VAL A 770 -7.71 -18.78 -0.09
CA VAL A 770 -8.52 -17.68 0.45
C VAL A 770 -8.16 -16.34 -0.15
N THR A 771 -7.09 -16.22 -0.94
CA THR A 771 -6.81 -15.00 -1.72
C THR A 771 -7.13 -15.14 -3.21
N GLU A 772 -7.74 -16.25 -3.64
CA GLU A 772 -8.16 -16.43 -5.03
C GLU A 772 -9.30 -15.46 -5.39
N GLY A 773 -9.17 -14.79 -6.54
CA GLY A 773 -10.08 -13.73 -7.00
C GLY A 773 -9.90 -12.39 -6.26
N VAL A 774 -8.72 -12.17 -5.67
CA VAL A 774 -8.39 -10.97 -4.90
C VAL A 774 -7.11 -10.36 -5.46
N ASP A 775 -7.26 -9.63 -6.57
CA ASP A 775 -6.11 -9.01 -7.24
C ASP A 775 -5.91 -7.56 -6.77
N TRP A 776 -6.90 -6.99 -6.11
CA TRP A 776 -6.81 -5.67 -5.49
C TRP A 776 -7.52 -5.57 -4.14
N VAL A 777 -6.88 -4.91 -3.19
CA VAL A 777 -7.46 -4.57 -1.88
C VAL A 777 -7.31 -3.09 -1.64
N GLN A 778 -8.43 -2.39 -1.53
CA GLN A 778 -8.48 -0.99 -1.11
C GLN A 778 -8.25 -0.85 0.40
N LYS A 779 -7.03 -1.13 0.84
CA LYS A 779 -6.56 -0.63 2.13
C LYS A 779 -5.99 0.76 1.85
N HIS A 780 -6.65 1.80 2.35
CA HIS A 780 -6.22 3.17 2.67
C HIS A 780 -7.13 4.28 2.12
#